data_AF-A0A1S3K7E7-F1
#
_entry.id   AF-A0A1S3K7E7-F1
#
_cell.length_a   1.000
_cell.length_b   1.000
_cell.length_c   1.000
_cell.angle_alpha   90.00
_cell.angle_beta   90.00
_cell.angle_gamma   90.00
#
_symmetry.space_group_name_H-M   'P 1'
#
loop_
_entity.id
_entity.type
_entity.pdbx_description
1 polymer ?
#
loop_
_entity_poly.entity_id
_entity_poly.type
_entity_poly.pdbx_seq_one_letter_code
_entity_poly.pdbx_strand_id
1 'polypeptide(L)'
;MLIFELNLRFRKIDHSYSGPTVGPTPITSPRPASAAGAFTFHSKVHGSAVKFLNNYRTAAREDPLNNDKNAVVFTSRPLETEELFEIHIDKRIKGSDKPGSVEIGVTTVNPQELSSVPATMTDCKVGQTWMYSGAEMLLNSLKVANMPKDIYELQSTGKLSKLGVKRDAQGRLDIFVNGEYIGTINDRFPTTIYGVVDIYMQTVQVSITSPKVEAPIEKEEEPSGQTQEAAKSTSPTSPPPPPITFRKTCGKNVEMSSDQKTATRRNYMTDCDNGIVLSSRPLQSGEMFEIRVDKTISKWDHEGLKIGLVDLHSGFEIPRTLPGQIAEVTWSWVGDEVFHDRRVEKKLNMNLNRVKNGDRVGVMRASDNTVHFFYNGQDFGAAADRIPEKVFAIVDVHGCTFEVSLNMPDTEMETKQTAPGPNPNSEVNTALMKMKQTVELLKIKNEASIKKVKQMAQENLLELYRSHQDPLLRKAMGEKFTEMQGATHIVDYIKFLRECGLEVDYIQECYSTLRKICVWYSDDSLKFARALGETDLLAIMVSELQKYKNKSYETDEKLLDVVKTNLILLHNCAKVTENRGVIRRLQVIDAILPYRNSKIKELSTHALMALSYMVAIDEHHYIQADENSIAFILQILEEAFNNKTTHMSETGYHVDEVLVGLANLAKNKGNRINVVKKQGVNTFVKIMKLGRPSEQECAAMALLEMVDDTTVQHIAATPGLHGVLATMKNSPVEAVRQASERLLLKLPSQDSFVQMMPDMPKPTAPKRRKCDYKEICNAYMKTLNLNDAFFDHEFDRCYCSVCHTDRGDDLYYTRGDPPKDYGIPAGWCRYALSLPAKAKAMNVLEAWHRAYHGTRSTAVAKILQVGELLMPGDTALGGEKISVCKGHFTEERKPEGFNIKKIFVSPSIRYAGHNAYAMPHKYKDATTEKNYVARVAFQICIRPDSYVVGDQTIGALSQIDPKFDNQEIEWATEERGSTVLYGLLVKLEEEVSA
;
A
#
# COMPACT_ATOMS: atom_id res chain seq x y z
N MET A 1 -22.20 13.40 47.97
CA MET A 1 -21.37 14.49 48.50
C MET A 1 -20.43 14.87 47.36
N LEU A 2 -20.74 15.98 46.67
CA LEU A 2 -19.96 16.67 45.63
C LEU A 2 -19.39 15.80 44.48
N ILE A 3 -19.78 15.87 43.20
CA ILE A 3 -20.31 16.98 42.36
C ILE A 3 -19.87 18.33 42.90
N PHE A 4 -18.58 18.64 42.80
CA PHE A 4 -18.03 20.00 42.74
C PHE A 4 -16.53 19.83 42.44
N GLU A 5 -16.02 20.57 41.46
CA GLU A 5 -14.61 20.59 40.98
C GLU A 5 -14.18 19.54 39.96
N LEU A 6 -14.70 19.65 38.73
CA LEU A 6 -13.84 19.76 37.52
C LEU A 6 -14.67 20.16 36.28
N ASN A 7 -15.57 21.13 36.47
CA ASN A 7 -16.05 22.02 35.42
C ASN A 7 -15.55 23.41 35.80
N LEU A 8 -14.48 23.91 35.14
CA LEU A 8 -14.07 25.31 34.96
C LEU A 8 -12.54 25.42 34.85
N ARG A 9 -12.01 25.53 33.61
CA ARG A 9 -10.98 26.51 33.20
C ARG A 9 -10.65 26.39 31.70
N PHE A 10 -11.67 26.60 30.87
CA PHE A 10 -11.50 27.35 29.63
C PHE A 10 -12.46 28.53 29.69
N ARG A 11 -11.94 29.71 30.03
CA ARG A 11 -12.64 30.98 29.84
C ARG A 11 -11.65 32.04 29.38
N LYS A 12 -12.17 32.85 28.45
CA LYS A 12 -11.70 34.15 27.93
C LYS A 12 -10.69 34.12 26.80
N ILE A 13 -11.20 34.14 25.58
CA ILE A 13 -10.94 35.27 24.67
C ILE A 13 -12.30 35.71 24.10
N ASP A 14 -12.75 36.89 24.53
CA ASP A 14 -13.76 37.71 23.85
C ASP A 14 -13.06 38.42 22.69
N HIS A 15 -13.64 38.39 21.49
CA HIS A 15 -13.74 39.58 20.63
C HIS A 15 -14.92 39.42 19.67
N SER A 16 -15.85 40.33 19.84
CA SER A 16 -17.05 40.62 19.07
C SER A 16 -16.78 40.94 17.59
N TYR A 17 -17.58 40.38 16.68
CA TYR A 17 -17.98 41.08 15.46
C TYR A 17 -19.41 40.67 15.07
N SER A 18 -20.23 41.67 14.77
CA SER A 18 -21.69 41.65 14.71
C SER A 18 -22.25 41.69 13.28
N GLY A 19 -23.15 40.77 12.96
CA GLY A 19 -24.30 40.93 12.04
C GLY A 19 -24.05 40.99 10.51
N PRO A 20 -25.09 40.79 9.66
CA PRO A 20 -26.52 40.87 9.97
C PRO A 20 -27.35 39.59 9.73
N THR A 21 -28.45 39.54 10.48
CA THR A 21 -29.56 38.57 10.53
C THR A 21 -30.59 38.74 9.40
N VAL A 22 -31.17 37.64 8.90
CA VAL A 22 -32.54 37.59 8.34
C VAL A 22 -33.25 36.35 8.91
N GLY A 23 -34.50 36.54 9.35
CA GLY A 23 -35.27 35.75 10.32
C GLY A 23 -35.91 34.42 9.85
N PRO A 24 -36.85 33.88 10.67
CA PRO A 24 -37.19 32.46 10.74
C PRO A 24 -38.31 32.06 9.77
N THR A 25 -38.22 30.83 9.23
CA THR A 25 -39.33 30.13 8.58
C THR A 25 -39.49 28.73 9.19
N PRO A 26 -40.73 28.17 9.19
CA PRO A 26 -41.29 27.46 10.34
C PRO A 26 -40.86 26.00 10.47
N ILE A 27 -40.78 25.56 11.73
CA ILE A 27 -40.74 24.15 12.13
C ILE A 27 -42.04 23.49 11.65
N THR A 28 -41.96 22.69 10.59
CA THR A 28 -42.96 21.66 10.32
C THR A 28 -42.74 20.52 11.31
N SER A 29 -43.82 20.16 11.99
CA SER A 29 -43.91 19.13 13.03
C SER A 29 -43.34 17.77 12.58
N PRO A 30 -42.76 16.98 13.50
CA PRO A 30 -42.36 15.61 13.19
C PRO A 30 -43.62 14.81 12.85
N ARG A 31 -43.60 14.18 11.67
CA ARG A 31 -44.62 13.22 11.24
C ARG A 31 -44.66 12.08 12.28
N PRO A 32 -45.85 11.65 12.77
CA PRO A 32 -45.92 10.62 13.81
C PRO A 32 -45.40 9.28 13.28
N ALA A 33 -44.63 8.58 14.11
CA ALA A 33 -43.95 7.30 13.88
C ALA A 33 -44.91 6.08 13.73
N SER A 34 -46.04 6.22 13.04
CA SER A 34 -47.08 5.16 12.95
C SER A 34 -47.52 4.81 11.52
N ALA A 35 -46.80 5.27 10.49
CA ALA A 35 -47.11 4.93 9.11
C ALA A 35 -46.53 3.59 8.64
N ALA A 36 -45.47 3.08 9.29
CA ALA A 36 -44.91 1.77 9.01
C ALA A 36 -45.52 0.74 9.97
N GLY A 37 -46.21 -0.26 9.43
CA GLY A 37 -46.88 -1.30 10.23
C GLY A 37 -45.97 -1.98 11.26
N ALA A 38 -46.58 -2.60 12.27
CA ALA A 38 -45.86 -3.26 13.37
C ALA A 38 -44.91 -4.37 12.86
N PHE A 39 -43.74 -4.51 13.50
CA PHE A 39 -42.75 -5.53 13.13
C PHE A 39 -43.33 -6.95 13.13
N THR A 40 -43.00 -7.69 12.08
CA THR A 40 -43.05 -9.16 12.01
C THR A 40 -41.63 -9.67 11.70
N PHE A 41 -41.37 -10.96 11.93
CA PHE A 41 -40.21 -11.62 11.37
C PHE A 41 -40.40 -11.81 9.87
N HIS A 42 -39.31 -11.76 9.12
CA HIS A 42 -39.33 -11.88 7.67
C HIS A 42 -39.85 -13.27 7.25
N SER A 43 -40.98 -13.31 6.54
CA SER A 43 -41.75 -14.54 6.31
C SER A 43 -41.10 -15.52 5.33
N LYS A 44 -40.22 -15.04 4.44
CA LYS A 44 -39.60 -15.84 3.37
C LYS A 44 -38.12 -16.15 3.58
N VAL A 45 -37.44 -15.40 4.45
CA VAL A 45 -35.99 -15.52 4.64
C VAL A 45 -35.69 -15.63 6.13
N HIS A 46 -35.33 -16.84 6.51
CA HIS A 46 -35.04 -17.26 7.87
C HIS A 46 -34.22 -18.55 7.81
N GLY A 47 -33.62 -18.93 8.95
CA GLY A 47 -32.88 -20.16 9.07
C GLY A 47 -33.77 -21.39 8.82
N SER A 48 -33.16 -22.48 8.34
CA SER A 48 -33.85 -23.72 7.98
C SER A 48 -34.50 -24.44 9.17
N ALA A 49 -34.12 -24.10 10.40
CA ALA A 49 -34.69 -24.69 11.62
C ALA A 49 -35.78 -23.81 12.27
N VAL A 50 -36.25 -22.75 11.60
CA VAL A 50 -37.26 -21.81 12.12
C VAL A 50 -38.66 -22.22 11.71
N LYS A 51 -39.55 -22.26 12.70
CA LYS A 51 -41.01 -22.31 12.54
C LYS A 51 -41.63 -21.03 13.08
N PHE A 52 -42.49 -20.41 12.27
CA PHE A 52 -43.21 -19.20 12.68
C PHE A 52 -44.57 -19.50 13.30
N LEU A 53 -44.96 -18.66 14.25
CA LEU A 53 -46.26 -18.64 14.92
C LEU A 53 -46.77 -17.19 15.01
N ASN A 54 -48.04 -17.00 15.35
CA ASN A 54 -48.65 -15.69 15.58
C ASN A 54 -48.42 -14.70 14.42
N ASN A 55 -48.74 -15.10 13.19
CA ASN A 55 -48.56 -14.29 11.97
C ASN A 55 -47.14 -13.71 11.87
N TYR A 56 -46.14 -14.59 11.97
CA TYR A 56 -44.71 -14.25 11.88
C TYR A 56 -44.21 -13.35 13.03
N ARG A 57 -44.93 -13.19 14.14
CA ARG A 57 -44.44 -12.42 15.31
C ARG A 57 -43.73 -13.27 16.34
N THR A 58 -43.77 -14.59 16.19
CA THR A 58 -43.10 -15.55 17.06
C THR A 58 -42.28 -16.51 16.21
N ALA A 59 -41.02 -16.72 16.58
CA ALA A 59 -40.10 -17.67 15.94
C ALA A 59 -39.72 -18.77 16.93
N ALA A 60 -39.82 -20.03 16.52
CA ALA A 60 -39.49 -21.21 17.31
C ALA A 60 -38.57 -22.16 16.54
N ARG A 61 -37.71 -22.90 17.25
CA ARG A 61 -36.95 -24.01 16.66
C ARG A 61 -37.81 -25.25 16.46
N GLU A 62 -37.76 -25.84 15.27
CA GLU A 62 -38.62 -26.98 14.89
C GLU A 62 -38.22 -28.30 15.57
N ASP A 63 -36.94 -28.52 15.86
CA ASP A 63 -36.44 -29.65 16.66
C ASP A 63 -35.34 -29.19 17.64
N PRO A 64 -35.72 -28.60 18.79
CA PRO A 64 -34.76 -27.94 19.68
C PRO A 64 -33.80 -28.88 20.39
N LEU A 65 -34.10 -30.19 20.45
CA LEU A 65 -33.27 -31.19 21.11
C LEU A 65 -32.17 -31.76 20.19
N ASN A 66 -32.45 -31.85 18.88
CA ASN A 66 -31.49 -32.41 17.90
C ASN A 66 -30.84 -31.35 16.99
N ASN A 67 -31.40 -30.14 16.89
CA ASN A 67 -30.87 -29.07 16.04
C ASN A 67 -30.54 -27.83 16.88
N ASP A 68 -29.26 -27.65 17.18
CA ASP A 68 -28.76 -26.60 18.06
C ASP A 68 -28.37 -25.30 17.34
N LYS A 69 -28.48 -25.23 15.99
CA LYS A 69 -28.12 -24.07 15.13
C LYS A 69 -29.16 -23.87 14.00
N ASN A 70 -28.89 -22.95 13.06
CA ASN A 70 -29.70 -22.68 11.87
C ASN A 70 -31.09 -22.06 12.14
N ALA A 71 -31.27 -21.37 13.27
CA ALA A 71 -32.52 -20.66 13.58
C ALA A 71 -32.31 -19.16 13.75
N VAL A 72 -31.98 -18.54 12.62
CA VAL A 72 -31.79 -17.09 12.48
C VAL A 72 -33.06 -16.45 11.90
N VAL A 73 -33.48 -15.33 12.46
CA VAL A 73 -34.64 -14.56 11.97
C VAL A 73 -34.32 -13.06 11.86
N PHE A 74 -34.98 -12.39 10.92
CA PHE A 74 -34.78 -10.97 10.63
C PHE A 74 -36.10 -10.21 10.79
N THR A 75 -36.04 -8.89 11.02
CA THR A 75 -37.23 -8.03 10.90
C THR A 75 -37.73 -8.01 9.45
N SER A 76 -39.05 -7.92 9.27
CA SER A 76 -39.67 -7.90 7.94
C SER A 76 -39.41 -6.62 7.15
N ARG A 77 -38.96 -5.56 7.83
CA ARG A 77 -38.56 -4.27 7.26
C ARG A 77 -37.39 -3.67 8.06
N PRO A 78 -36.70 -2.64 7.53
CA PRO A 78 -35.70 -1.90 8.29
C PRO A 78 -36.28 -1.24 9.55
N LEU A 79 -35.42 -1.02 10.55
CA LEU A 79 -35.74 -0.20 11.72
C LEU A 79 -35.78 1.28 11.32
N GLU A 80 -36.83 1.98 11.69
CA GLU A 80 -36.87 3.43 11.61
C GLU A 80 -36.01 4.07 12.70
N THR A 81 -35.65 5.34 12.50
CA THR A 81 -34.90 6.10 13.52
C THR A 81 -35.77 6.28 14.76
N GLU A 82 -35.19 6.02 15.93
CA GLU A 82 -35.85 5.93 17.24
C GLU A 82 -36.84 4.75 17.42
N GLU A 83 -36.87 3.80 16.49
CA GLU A 83 -37.75 2.62 16.59
C GLU A 83 -37.06 1.45 17.33
N LEU A 84 -37.66 1.02 18.45
CA LEU A 84 -37.15 -0.10 19.24
C LEU A 84 -37.60 -1.44 18.64
N PHE A 85 -36.64 -2.26 18.23
CA PHE A 85 -36.85 -3.68 17.95
C PHE A 85 -36.49 -4.50 19.19
N GLU A 86 -37.48 -5.09 19.85
CA GLU A 86 -37.30 -5.89 21.06
C GLU A 86 -37.99 -7.26 20.93
N ILE A 87 -37.32 -8.29 21.45
CA ILE A 87 -37.83 -9.65 21.56
C ILE A 87 -38.01 -10.06 23.02
N HIS A 88 -39.00 -10.91 23.27
CA HIS A 88 -39.19 -11.67 24.50
C HIS A 88 -38.78 -13.13 24.30
N ILE A 89 -38.14 -13.73 25.31
CA ILE A 89 -37.74 -15.13 25.28
C ILE A 89 -38.86 -15.98 25.89
N ASP A 90 -39.64 -16.66 25.05
CA ASP A 90 -40.87 -17.35 25.45
C ASP A 90 -40.62 -18.73 26.06
N LYS A 91 -39.68 -19.51 25.50
CA LYS A 91 -39.43 -20.91 25.90
C LYS A 91 -37.97 -21.28 25.84
N ARG A 92 -37.56 -22.15 26.78
CA ARG A 92 -36.20 -22.69 26.91
C ARG A 92 -36.19 -24.18 27.22
N ILE A 93 -35.09 -24.85 26.90
CA ILE A 93 -34.82 -26.23 27.35
C ILE A 93 -34.52 -26.20 28.86
N LYS A 94 -35.29 -26.93 29.66
CA LYS A 94 -35.10 -26.98 31.13
C LYS A 94 -33.94 -27.91 31.50
N GLY A 95 -33.05 -27.48 32.39
CA GLY A 95 -31.99 -28.33 32.98
C GLY A 95 -30.71 -28.48 32.16
N SER A 96 -30.39 -27.54 31.26
CA SER A 96 -29.13 -27.54 30.50
C SER A 96 -28.08 -26.62 31.15
N ASP A 97 -26.86 -27.14 31.37
CA ASP A 97 -25.75 -26.40 31.99
C ASP A 97 -24.87 -25.63 30.98
N LYS A 98 -25.23 -25.61 29.69
CA LYS A 98 -24.41 -24.99 28.63
C LYS A 98 -24.64 -23.47 28.51
N PRO A 99 -23.64 -22.58 28.72
CA PRO A 99 -23.82 -21.14 28.55
C PRO A 99 -24.01 -20.74 27.08
N GLY A 100 -24.86 -19.74 26.83
CA GLY A 100 -25.10 -19.09 25.53
C GLY A 100 -26.25 -19.70 24.71
N SER A 101 -27.29 -18.90 24.42
CA SER A 101 -28.43 -19.43 23.66
C SER A 101 -29.34 -18.42 22.93
N VAL A 102 -29.09 -17.12 22.97
CA VAL A 102 -29.75 -16.17 22.07
C VAL A 102 -28.86 -14.96 21.86
N GLU A 103 -28.82 -14.47 20.63
CA GLU A 103 -28.13 -13.23 20.27
C GLU A 103 -29.08 -12.30 19.54
N ILE A 104 -28.86 -11.00 19.71
CA ILE A 104 -29.59 -9.96 18.99
C ILE A 104 -28.59 -9.01 18.34
N GLY A 105 -28.95 -8.47 17.20
CA GLY A 105 -28.09 -7.56 16.48
C GLY A 105 -28.83 -6.76 15.44
N VAL A 106 -28.05 -6.04 14.64
CA VAL A 106 -28.52 -5.38 13.44
C VAL A 106 -27.61 -5.71 12.27
N THR A 107 -28.18 -5.80 11.08
CA THR A 107 -27.42 -6.02 9.85
C THR A 107 -27.80 -4.99 8.79
N THR A 108 -26.83 -4.59 7.97
CA THR A 108 -27.09 -3.77 6.77
C THR A 108 -27.63 -4.61 5.62
N VAL A 109 -27.57 -5.94 5.71
CA VAL A 109 -28.05 -6.82 4.65
C VAL A 109 -29.58 -6.87 4.68
N ASN A 110 -30.22 -6.59 3.55
CA ASN A 110 -31.63 -6.85 3.39
C ASN A 110 -31.88 -8.38 3.38
N PRO A 111 -32.78 -8.90 4.24
CA PRO A 111 -33.03 -10.33 4.29
C PRO A 111 -33.38 -10.94 2.94
N GLN A 112 -34.05 -10.21 2.04
CA GLN A 112 -34.43 -10.71 0.71
C GLN A 112 -33.24 -10.96 -0.23
N GLU A 113 -32.08 -10.37 0.06
CA GLU A 113 -30.86 -10.48 -0.76
C GLU A 113 -29.94 -11.63 -0.28
N LEU A 114 -30.25 -12.26 0.86
CA LEU A 114 -29.50 -13.41 1.36
C LEU A 114 -29.79 -14.64 0.50
N SER A 115 -28.79 -15.05 -0.28
CA SER A 115 -28.83 -16.29 -1.09
C SER A 115 -28.99 -17.57 -0.25
N SER A 116 -28.52 -17.54 1.00
CA SER A 116 -28.79 -18.54 2.03
C SER A 116 -28.58 -17.90 3.41
N VAL A 117 -29.39 -18.31 4.40
CA VAL A 117 -29.24 -17.85 5.78
C VAL A 117 -28.16 -18.69 6.48
N PRO A 118 -27.13 -18.08 7.08
CA PRO A 118 -26.04 -18.82 7.70
C PRO A 118 -26.52 -19.60 8.93
N ALA A 119 -25.74 -20.61 9.33
CA ALA A 119 -26.04 -21.42 10.51
C ALA A 119 -26.04 -20.61 11.81
N THR A 120 -25.27 -19.53 11.85
CA THR A 120 -25.25 -18.50 12.89
C THR A 120 -24.91 -17.14 12.29
N MET A 121 -25.45 -16.05 12.84
CA MET A 121 -25.20 -14.71 12.32
C MET A 121 -23.84 -14.14 12.69
N THR A 122 -23.16 -14.70 13.69
CA THR A 122 -21.79 -14.33 14.02
C THR A 122 -20.82 -14.65 12.87
N ASP A 123 -21.11 -15.67 12.05
CA ASP A 123 -20.31 -16.11 10.90
C ASP A 123 -20.73 -15.43 9.58
N CYS A 124 -21.62 -14.43 9.62
CA CYS A 124 -22.09 -13.75 8.43
C CYS A 124 -20.95 -12.94 7.77
N LYS A 125 -20.56 -13.33 6.55
CA LYS A 125 -19.48 -12.68 5.77
C LYS A 125 -19.99 -11.63 4.78
N VAL A 126 -21.30 -11.36 4.79
CA VAL A 126 -21.98 -10.49 3.84
C VAL A 126 -22.56 -9.30 4.59
N GLY A 127 -22.35 -8.09 4.08
CA GLY A 127 -22.71 -6.83 4.73
C GLY A 127 -22.00 -6.57 6.07
N GLN A 128 -22.42 -5.53 6.79
CA GLN A 128 -21.96 -5.26 8.15
C GLN A 128 -23.03 -5.76 9.13
N THR A 129 -22.68 -6.74 9.96
CA THR A 129 -23.57 -7.32 10.98
C THR A 129 -22.97 -7.13 12.35
N TRP A 130 -23.68 -6.40 13.21
CA TRP A 130 -23.35 -6.21 14.61
C TRP A 130 -24.19 -7.16 15.45
N MET A 131 -23.55 -8.08 16.18
CA MET A 131 -24.21 -9.04 17.06
C MET A 131 -23.77 -8.82 18.50
N TYR A 132 -24.74 -8.70 19.40
CA TYR A 132 -24.51 -8.75 20.84
C TYR A 132 -24.49 -10.22 21.29
N SER A 133 -23.29 -10.68 21.67
CA SER A 133 -22.96 -12.07 21.93
C SER A 133 -22.17 -12.17 23.25
N GLY A 134 -22.75 -12.82 24.27
CA GLY A 134 -22.16 -12.89 25.62
C GLY A 134 -21.96 -11.50 26.25
N ALA A 135 -20.72 -11.14 26.54
CA ALA A 135 -20.30 -9.82 27.04
C ALA A 135 -19.67 -8.92 25.96
N GLU A 136 -19.88 -9.24 24.67
CA GLU A 136 -19.18 -8.59 23.55
C GLU A 136 -20.16 -8.11 22.45
N MET A 137 -19.79 -7.00 21.81
CA MET A 137 -20.36 -6.59 20.53
C MET A 137 -19.39 -7.01 19.42
N LEU A 138 -19.88 -7.78 18.46
CA LEU A 138 -19.10 -8.35 17.37
C LEU A 138 -19.53 -7.72 16.04
N LEU A 139 -18.58 -7.24 15.23
CA LEU A 139 -18.78 -6.85 13.83
C LEU A 139 -18.16 -7.92 12.93
N ASN A 140 -18.99 -8.68 12.21
CA ASN A 140 -18.55 -9.77 11.32
C ASN A 140 -17.49 -10.68 11.99
N SER A 141 -17.82 -11.20 13.18
CA SER A 141 -16.96 -12.03 14.05
C SER A 141 -15.74 -11.34 14.71
N LEU A 142 -15.47 -10.06 14.43
CA LEU A 142 -14.43 -9.29 15.11
C LEU A 142 -15.02 -8.51 16.28
N LYS A 143 -14.42 -8.64 17.47
CA LYS A 143 -14.82 -7.87 18.64
C LYS A 143 -14.58 -6.38 18.44
N VAL A 144 -15.63 -5.58 18.63
CA VAL A 144 -15.58 -4.11 18.49
C VAL A 144 -15.86 -3.37 19.81
N ALA A 145 -16.59 -3.98 20.75
CA ALA A 145 -16.80 -3.39 22.07
C ALA A 145 -17.04 -4.45 23.15
N ASN A 146 -16.77 -4.10 24.42
CA ASN A 146 -17.25 -4.84 25.59
C ASN A 146 -18.62 -4.32 25.99
N MET A 147 -19.53 -5.21 26.38
CA MET A 147 -20.87 -4.87 26.82
C MET A 147 -20.99 -4.96 28.35
N PRO A 148 -21.76 -4.07 29.01
CA PRO A 148 -21.80 -4.01 30.47
C PRO A 148 -22.47 -5.21 31.17
N LYS A 149 -23.23 -6.02 30.43
CA LYS A 149 -23.88 -7.23 30.96
C LYS A 149 -23.49 -8.42 30.08
N ASP A 150 -23.28 -9.59 30.68
CA ASP A 150 -23.14 -10.83 29.92
C ASP A 150 -24.52 -11.47 29.71
N ILE A 151 -25.02 -11.48 28.48
CA ILE A 151 -26.35 -12.04 28.19
C ILE A 151 -26.41 -13.55 28.35
N TYR A 152 -25.28 -14.27 28.23
CA TYR A 152 -25.23 -15.72 28.45
C TYR A 152 -25.32 -16.05 29.93
N GLU A 153 -24.65 -15.28 30.78
CA GLU A 153 -24.77 -15.41 32.24
C GLU A 153 -26.21 -15.12 32.69
N LEU A 154 -26.79 -14.01 32.24
CA LEU A 154 -28.19 -13.66 32.55
C LEU A 154 -29.16 -14.73 32.07
N GLN A 155 -28.87 -15.35 30.93
CA GLN A 155 -29.73 -16.40 30.39
C GLN A 155 -29.63 -17.71 31.19
N SER A 156 -28.42 -18.14 31.55
CA SER A 156 -28.18 -19.35 32.35
C SER A 156 -28.77 -19.27 33.75
N THR A 157 -28.77 -18.07 34.35
CA THR A 157 -29.37 -17.79 35.66
C THR A 157 -30.88 -17.55 35.62
N GLY A 158 -31.52 -17.65 34.44
CA GLY A 158 -32.95 -17.41 34.26
C GLY A 158 -33.37 -15.93 34.41
N LYS A 159 -32.40 -15.00 34.48
CA LYS A 159 -32.64 -13.56 34.69
C LYS A 159 -32.80 -12.77 33.39
N LEU A 160 -32.47 -13.34 32.23
CA LEU A 160 -32.75 -12.74 30.93
C LEU A 160 -34.21 -13.01 30.55
N SER A 161 -34.93 -12.02 30.03
CA SER A 161 -36.33 -12.14 29.57
C SER A 161 -36.58 -11.40 28.27
N LYS A 162 -35.87 -10.28 28.02
CA LYS A 162 -35.98 -9.49 26.80
C LYS A 162 -34.62 -8.99 26.31
N LEU A 163 -34.49 -8.81 25.00
CA LEU A 163 -33.35 -8.19 24.35
C LEU A 163 -33.85 -7.23 23.27
N GLY A 164 -33.23 -6.05 23.16
CA GLY A 164 -33.65 -5.05 22.19
C GLY A 164 -32.51 -4.18 21.67
N VAL A 165 -32.73 -3.63 20.47
CA VAL A 165 -31.83 -2.71 19.77
C VAL A 165 -32.64 -1.57 19.15
N LYS A 166 -32.08 -0.36 19.19
CA LYS A 166 -32.70 0.85 18.61
C LYS A 166 -31.64 1.73 17.98
N ARG A 167 -31.89 2.21 16.76
CA ARG A 167 -31.05 3.24 16.13
C ARG A 167 -31.51 4.61 16.58
N ASP A 168 -30.66 5.38 17.26
CA ASP A 168 -31.02 6.72 17.72
C ASP A 168 -30.97 7.77 16.58
N ALA A 169 -31.45 8.98 16.86
CA ALA A 169 -31.49 10.11 15.94
C ALA A 169 -30.10 10.61 15.50
N GLN A 170 -29.05 10.29 16.26
CA GLN A 170 -27.66 10.59 15.91
C GLN A 170 -27.01 9.48 15.07
N GLY A 171 -27.74 8.39 14.79
CA GLY A 171 -27.26 7.24 14.03
C GLY A 171 -26.38 6.31 14.84
N ARG A 172 -26.54 6.25 16.16
CA ARG A 172 -25.87 5.30 17.05
C ARG A 172 -26.81 4.15 17.41
N LEU A 173 -26.28 3.05 17.96
CA LEU A 173 -27.08 1.88 18.31
C LEU A 173 -27.21 1.72 19.82
N ASP A 174 -28.41 1.89 20.34
CA ASP A 174 -28.78 1.68 21.74
C ASP A 174 -29.15 0.22 21.99
N ILE A 175 -28.64 -0.36 23.08
CA ILE A 175 -28.87 -1.75 23.47
C ILE A 175 -29.73 -1.83 24.74
N PHE A 176 -30.72 -2.71 24.73
CA PHE A 176 -31.67 -2.93 25.82
C PHE A 176 -31.66 -4.38 26.30
N VAL A 177 -31.63 -4.58 27.61
CA VAL A 177 -31.73 -5.90 28.27
C VAL A 177 -32.83 -5.84 29.31
N ASN A 178 -33.82 -6.73 29.23
CA ASN A 178 -35.02 -6.72 30.09
C ASN A 178 -35.80 -5.38 30.09
N GLY A 179 -35.77 -4.65 28.98
CA GLY A 179 -36.38 -3.32 28.85
C GLY A 179 -35.56 -2.18 29.44
N GLU A 180 -34.39 -2.46 30.03
CA GLU A 180 -33.46 -1.45 30.55
C GLU A 180 -32.41 -1.11 29.48
N TYR A 181 -32.18 0.18 29.22
CA TYR A 181 -31.07 0.66 28.39
C TYR A 181 -29.74 0.39 29.11
N ILE A 182 -28.79 -0.29 28.45
CA ILE A 182 -27.51 -0.67 29.06
C ILE A 182 -26.29 -0.05 28.39
N GLY A 183 -26.43 0.60 27.23
CA GLY A 183 -25.34 1.28 26.56
C GLY A 183 -25.61 1.59 25.09
N THR A 184 -24.81 2.50 24.54
CA THR A 184 -24.81 2.88 23.12
C THR A 184 -23.49 2.50 22.49
N ILE A 185 -23.52 1.92 21.29
CA ILE A 185 -22.34 1.76 20.45
C ILE A 185 -22.15 3.04 19.63
N ASN A 186 -21.06 3.77 19.91
CA ASN A 186 -20.72 5.05 19.27
C ASN A 186 -20.04 4.84 17.91
N ASP A 187 -20.77 4.25 16.97
CA ASP A 187 -20.45 4.20 15.54
C ASP A 187 -21.53 4.96 14.76
N ARG A 188 -21.22 5.45 13.55
CA ARG A 188 -22.24 6.00 12.64
C ARG A 188 -22.92 4.87 11.88
N PHE A 189 -23.94 4.25 12.49
CA PHE A 189 -24.75 3.20 11.89
C PHE A 189 -25.54 3.72 10.67
N PRO A 190 -25.54 2.97 9.55
CA PRO A 190 -26.33 3.30 8.36
C PRO A 190 -27.81 3.54 8.67
N THR A 191 -28.50 4.31 7.82
CA THR A 191 -29.93 4.63 8.01
C THR A 191 -30.85 3.45 7.79
N THR A 192 -30.42 2.45 7.01
CA THR A 192 -31.20 1.25 6.69
C THR A 192 -30.52 0.07 7.34
N ILE A 193 -31.08 -0.40 8.46
CA ILE A 193 -30.61 -1.60 9.17
C ILE A 193 -31.80 -2.50 9.51
N TYR A 194 -31.60 -3.81 9.45
CA TYR A 194 -32.58 -4.82 9.83
C TYR A 194 -32.21 -5.42 11.18
N GLY A 195 -33.20 -5.64 12.04
CA GLY A 195 -33.00 -6.34 13.29
C GLY A 195 -32.80 -7.83 13.00
N VAL A 196 -31.86 -8.46 13.70
CA VAL A 196 -31.56 -9.88 13.53
C VAL A 196 -31.47 -10.57 14.88
N VAL A 197 -31.95 -11.81 14.93
CA VAL A 197 -31.95 -12.65 16.13
C VAL A 197 -31.44 -14.04 15.77
N ASP A 198 -30.47 -14.52 16.52
CA ASP A 198 -29.97 -15.89 16.42
C ASP A 198 -30.50 -16.72 17.59
N ILE A 199 -31.30 -17.74 17.30
CA ILE A 199 -31.93 -18.62 18.29
C ILE A 199 -31.19 -19.96 18.27
N TYR A 200 -30.42 -20.26 19.31
CA TYR A 200 -29.62 -21.49 19.32
C TYR A 200 -29.54 -22.13 20.71
N MET A 201 -29.08 -23.38 20.78
CA MET A 201 -28.83 -24.11 22.04
C MET A 201 -30.05 -24.21 22.97
N GLN A 202 -30.13 -23.44 24.07
CA GLN A 202 -31.21 -23.56 25.05
C GLN A 202 -32.47 -22.75 24.70
N THR A 203 -32.39 -21.72 23.87
CA THR A 203 -33.55 -20.90 23.52
C THR A 203 -34.36 -21.64 22.49
N VAL A 204 -35.63 -21.86 22.77
CA VAL A 204 -36.51 -22.60 21.87
C VAL A 204 -37.39 -21.65 21.08
N GLN A 205 -37.86 -20.57 21.72
CA GLN A 205 -38.87 -19.68 21.13
C GLN A 205 -38.68 -18.24 21.60
N VAL A 206 -38.84 -17.30 20.67
CA VAL A 206 -38.84 -15.84 20.93
C VAL A 206 -40.01 -15.16 20.22
N SER A 207 -40.51 -14.06 20.77
CA SER A 207 -41.59 -13.25 20.19
C SER A 207 -41.24 -11.77 20.15
N ILE A 208 -41.63 -11.07 19.09
CA ILE A 208 -41.50 -9.61 18.98
C ILE A 208 -42.50 -8.93 19.93
N THR A 209 -42.05 -7.96 20.72
CA THR A 209 -42.87 -7.35 21.78
C THR A 209 -43.73 -6.16 21.32
N SER A 210 -43.74 -5.81 20.02
CA SER A 210 -44.45 -4.64 19.51
C SER A 210 -45.99 -4.72 19.70
N PRO A 211 -46.73 -3.60 19.74
CA PRO A 211 -48.17 -3.60 19.96
C PRO A 211 -48.93 -4.33 18.83
N LYS A 212 -49.99 -5.07 19.15
CA LYS A 212 -50.89 -5.70 18.17
C LYS A 212 -51.74 -4.62 17.48
N VAL A 213 -51.72 -4.56 16.16
CA VAL A 213 -52.74 -3.85 15.35
C VAL A 213 -53.38 -4.90 14.45
N GLU A 214 -54.69 -5.10 14.59
CA GLU A 214 -55.50 -6.06 13.82
C GLU A 214 -55.81 -5.48 12.43
N ALA A 215 -55.63 -6.27 11.37
CA ALA A 215 -55.95 -5.88 9.99
C ALA A 215 -57.35 -6.40 9.59
N PRO A 216 -58.15 -5.66 8.79
CA PRO A 216 -59.40 -6.18 8.21
C PRO A 216 -59.16 -6.93 6.88
N ILE A 217 -60.14 -7.79 6.59
CA ILE A 217 -60.16 -8.93 5.65
C ILE A 217 -60.39 -8.49 4.19
N GLU A 218 -59.72 -9.19 3.26
CA GLU A 218 -59.81 -9.09 1.81
C GLU A 218 -61.19 -9.49 1.24
N LYS A 219 -61.57 -8.93 0.09
CA LYS A 219 -62.44 -9.60 -0.88
C LYS A 219 -61.98 -9.34 -2.32
N GLU A 220 -61.85 -10.45 -3.05
CA GLU A 220 -61.57 -10.59 -4.47
C GLU A 220 -62.75 -10.13 -5.34
N GLU A 221 -62.48 -9.64 -6.55
CA GLU A 221 -63.28 -9.92 -7.75
C GLU A 221 -62.54 -9.52 -9.05
N GLU A 222 -62.67 -10.38 -10.06
CA GLU A 222 -62.05 -10.41 -11.41
C GLU A 222 -63.13 -10.01 -12.48
N PRO A 223 -62.86 -9.94 -13.80
CA PRO A 223 -62.77 -8.72 -14.61
C PRO A 223 -63.94 -8.48 -15.59
N SER A 224 -64.24 -7.23 -15.98
CA SER A 224 -65.05 -6.97 -17.20
C SER A 224 -64.99 -5.53 -17.76
N GLY A 225 -64.66 -5.42 -19.05
CA GLY A 225 -65.42 -4.66 -20.08
C GLY A 225 -65.41 -3.11 -20.10
N GLN A 226 -64.78 -2.56 -21.15
CA GLN A 226 -65.17 -1.42 -22.04
C GLN A 226 -65.99 -0.25 -21.43
N THR A 227 -65.69 1.05 -21.60
CA THR A 227 -65.53 1.84 -22.85
C THR A 227 -65.25 3.31 -22.45
N GLN A 228 -64.57 4.08 -23.34
CA GLN A 228 -64.63 5.54 -23.64
C GLN A 228 -65.21 6.53 -22.58
N GLU A 229 -64.70 7.74 -22.31
CA GLU A 229 -64.21 8.78 -23.21
C GLU A 229 -63.65 9.99 -22.41
N ALA A 230 -62.89 10.83 -23.12
CA ALA A 230 -62.22 12.09 -22.79
C ALA A 230 -62.73 12.97 -21.62
N ALA A 231 -61.77 13.46 -20.82
CA ALA A 231 -61.75 14.83 -20.33
C ALA A 231 -60.30 15.36 -20.28
N LYS A 232 -59.98 16.28 -21.18
CA LYS A 232 -58.74 17.08 -21.18
C LYS A 232 -58.71 17.94 -19.90
N SER A 233 -57.71 17.74 -19.05
CA SER A 233 -57.21 18.78 -18.16
C SER A 233 -55.74 19.04 -18.49
N THR A 234 -55.50 20.13 -19.21
CA THR A 234 -54.19 20.74 -19.38
C THR A 234 -53.58 21.04 -18.02
N SER A 235 -52.43 20.45 -17.72
CA SER A 235 -51.54 20.87 -16.65
C SER A 235 -50.18 21.24 -17.26
N PRO A 236 -49.45 22.18 -16.65
CA PRO A 236 -48.49 23.04 -17.32
C PRO A 236 -47.24 22.26 -17.74
N THR A 237 -46.73 22.59 -18.93
CA THR A 237 -45.46 22.10 -19.47
C THR A 237 -44.37 22.32 -18.42
N SER A 238 -43.93 21.23 -17.79
CA SER A 238 -42.77 21.26 -16.93
C SER A 238 -41.58 21.77 -17.74
N PRO A 239 -40.70 22.61 -17.16
CA PRO A 239 -39.46 22.99 -17.83
C PRO A 239 -38.70 21.73 -18.27
N PRO A 240 -37.94 21.78 -19.39
CA PRO A 240 -37.14 20.66 -19.83
C PRO A 240 -36.26 20.15 -18.69
N PRO A 241 -36.10 18.83 -18.54
CA PRO A 241 -35.31 18.27 -17.46
C PRO A 241 -33.89 18.82 -17.51
N PRO A 242 -33.23 19.04 -16.36
CA PRO A 242 -31.85 19.52 -16.34
C PRO A 242 -30.95 18.55 -17.13
N PRO A 243 -29.87 19.06 -17.76
CA PRO A 243 -28.88 18.24 -18.44
C PRO A 243 -28.39 17.12 -17.52
N ILE A 244 -28.26 15.91 -18.07
CA ILE A 244 -27.81 14.76 -17.30
C ILE A 244 -26.33 14.94 -16.94
N THR A 245 -25.99 14.69 -15.68
CA THR A 245 -24.61 14.69 -15.15
C THR A 245 -24.40 13.39 -14.39
N PHE A 246 -23.17 13.11 -13.95
CA PHE A 246 -22.97 12.12 -12.89
C PHE A 246 -23.50 12.65 -11.56
N ARG A 247 -23.99 11.74 -10.71
CA ARG A 247 -24.47 12.04 -9.36
C ARG A 247 -23.29 12.19 -8.40
N LYS A 248 -23.32 13.17 -7.49
CA LYS A 248 -22.28 13.37 -6.43
C LYS A 248 -22.03 12.13 -5.57
N THR A 249 -23.08 11.38 -5.29
CA THR A 249 -22.99 10.09 -4.58
C THR A 249 -22.50 9.03 -5.56
N CYS A 250 -21.25 8.61 -5.40
CA CYS A 250 -20.52 7.70 -6.28
C CYS A 250 -19.68 6.70 -5.46
N GLY A 251 -19.05 5.73 -6.14
CA GLY A 251 -18.20 4.71 -5.54
C GLY A 251 -17.01 5.32 -4.78
N LYS A 252 -16.51 4.59 -3.77
CA LYS A 252 -15.47 5.08 -2.84
C LYS A 252 -14.18 5.49 -3.54
N ASN A 253 -13.89 4.89 -4.69
CA ASN A 253 -12.71 5.18 -5.48
C ASN A 253 -13.03 6.13 -6.63
N VAL A 254 -14.15 6.86 -6.66
CA VAL A 254 -14.44 7.82 -7.73
C VAL A 254 -13.98 9.23 -7.35
N GLU A 255 -13.19 9.82 -8.22
CA GLU A 255 -12.91 11.25 -8.30
C GLU A 255 -13.71 11.85 -9.45
N MET A 256 -14.49 12.88 -9.17
CA MET A 256 -15.40 13.47 -10.15
C MET A 256 -14.99 14.90 -10.47
N SER A 257 -15.08 15.27 -11.75
CA SER A 257 -14.77 16.62 -12.21
C SER A 257 -15.70 17.67 -11.57
N SER A 258 -15.24 18.92 -11.55
CA SER A 258 -15.99 20.04 -10.98
C SER A 258 -17.37 20.26 -11.62
N ASP A 259 -17.52 19.90 -12.90
CA ASP A 259 -18.77 19.96 -13.66
C ASP A 259 -19.62 18.67 -13.59
N GLN A 260 -19.16 17.64 -12.88
CA GLN A 260 -19.79 16.32 -12.74
C GLN A 260 -20.02 15.60 -14.09
N LYS A 261 -19.18 15.87 -15.09
CA LYS A 261 -19.26 15.20 -16.41
C LYS A 261 -18.20 14.15 -16.64
N THR A 262 -17.15 14.10 -15.81
CA THR A 262 -16.07 13.11 -15.88
C THR A 262 -15.93 12.39 -14.55
N ALA A 263 -15.78 11.07 -14.62
CA ALA A 263 -15.55 10.19 -13.47
C ALA A 263 -14.24 9.43 -13.67
N THR A 264 -13.30 9.61 -12.75
CA THR A 264 -11.98 8.97 -12.72
C THR A 264 -11.90 8.07 -11.50
N ARG A 265 -11.55 6.80 -11.67
CA ARG A 265 -11.30 5.88 -10.56
C ARG A 265 -9.91 6.15 -9.95
N ARG A 266 -9.84 6.57 -8.69
CA ARG A 266 -8.65 6.68 -7.85
C ARG A 266 -7.99 5.32 -7.63
N ASN A 267 -6.69 5.33 -7.38
CA ASN A 267 -5.91 4.10 -7.11
C ASN A 267 -6.04 3.06 -8.24
N TYR A 268 -6.30 3.48 -9.48
CA TYR A 268 -6.55 2.57 -10.62
C TYR A 268 -5.38 1.63 -10.95
N MET A 269 -4.18 1.97 -10.49
CA MET A 269 -2.99 1.12 -10.59
C MET A 269 -2.97 -0.02 -9.56
N THR A 270 -3.69 0.09 -8.44
CA THR A 270 -3.67 -0.88 -7.32
C THR A 270 -4.99 -1.60 -7.10
N ASP A 271 -6.12 -0.91 -7.32
CA ASP A 271 -7.47 -1.46 -7.25
C ASP A 271 -8.02 -1.63 -8.68
N CYS A 272 -9.00 -2.52 -8.88
CA CYS A 272 -9.75 -2.62 -10.13
C CYS A 272 -11.20 -2.16 -9.99
N ASP A 273 -11.70 -1.98 -8.76
CA ASP A 273 -13.11 -1.85 -8.42
C ASP A 273 -13.42 -0.55 -7.62
N ASN A 274 -14.65 -0.42 -7.16
CA ASN A 274 -15.23 0.74 -6.46
C ASN A 274 -15.36 2.01 -7.31
N GLY A 275 -15.43 1.85 -8.64
CA GLY A 275 -15.52 2.93 -9.65
C GLY A 275 -16.94 3.28 -10.11
N ILE A 276 -17.97 2.98 -9.32
CA ILE A 276 -19.35 3.10 -9.77
C ILE A 276 -19.83 4.57 -9.79
N VAL A 277 -20.43 5.00 -10.89
CA VAL A 277 -21.15 6.27 -11.00
C VAL A 277 -22.57 6.09 -11.53
N LEU A 278 -23.44 7.04 -11.20
CA LEU A 278 -24.86 7.03 -11.53
C LEU A 278 -25.24 8.29 -12.30
N SER A 279 -26.27 8.22 -13.14
CA SER A 279 -26.91 9.44 -13.65
C SER A 279 -27.47 10.30 -12.50
N SER A 280 -27.44 11.62 -12.67
CA SER A 280 -27.92 12.57 -11.65
C SER A 280 -29.43 12.55 -11.46
N ARG A 281 -30.17 12.06 -12.45
CA ARG A 281 -31.63 11.86 -12.45
C ARG A 281 -32.01 10.56 -13.18
N PRO A 282 -33.24 10.05 -13.01
CA PRO A 282 -33.75 8.94 -13.82
C PRO A 282 -33.71 9.27 -15.31
N LEU A 283 -33.48 8.26 -16.14
CA LEU A 283 -33.57 8.39 -17.60
C LEU A 283 -35.04 8.52 -18.01
N GLN A 284 -35.31 9.43 -18.94
CA GLN A 284 -36.60 9.49 -19.60
C GLN A 284 -36.76 8.32 -20.59
N SER A 285 -38.01 7.97 -20.90
CA SER A 285 -38.31 6.94 -21.90
C SER A 285 -37.72 7.33 -23.25
N GLY A 286 -36.84 6.50 -23.81
CA GLY A 286 -36.11 6.77 -25.06
C GLY A 286 -34.90 7.71 -24.93
N GLU A 287 -34.54 8.14 -23.72
CA GLU A 287 -33.33 8.95 -23.49
C GLU A 287 -32.09 8.04 -23.40
N MET A 288 -31.10 8.32 -24.25
CA MET A 288 -29.82 7.61 -24.24
C MET A 288 -28.86 8.22 -23.23
N PHE A 289 -28.32 7.38 -22.36
CA PHE A 289 -27.17 7.74 -21.51
C PHE A 289 -25.91 7.15 -22.14
N GLU A 290 -25.09 8.01 -22.75
CA GLU A 290 -23.87 7.60 -23.45
C GLU A 290 -22.63 8.18 -22.75
N ILE A 291 -21.64 7.33 -22.54
CA ILE A 291 -20.32 7.70 -22.03
C ILE A 291 -19.26 7.50 -23.11
N ARG A 292 -18.22 8.33 -23.06
CA ARG A 292 -16.96 8.15 -23.78
C ARG A 292 -15.91 7.61 -22.81
N VAL A 293 -15.19 6.58 -23.23
CA VAL A 293 -14.04 6.03 -22.48
C VAL A 293 -12.86 6.99 -22.63
N ASP A 294 -12.40 7.57 -21.53
CA ASP A 294 -11.33 8.58 -21.55
C ASP A 294 -9.95 8.02 -21.24
N LYS A 295 -9.84 7.02 -20.34
CA LYS A 295 -8.56 6.37 -19.99
C LYS A 295 -8.76 4.90 -19.59
N THR A 296 -7.83 4.06 -20.04
CA THR A 296 -7.69 2.66 -19.60
C THR A 296 -6.29 2.41 -19.00
N ILE A 297 -6.08 1.41 -18.09
CA ILE A 297 -4.77 0.77 -17.72
C ILE A 297 -4.58 -0.73 -18.14
N SER A 298 -3.38 -1.17 -18.61
CA SER A 298 -3.12 -2.54 -19.20
C SER A 298 -3.17 -3.66 -18.19
N LYS A 299 -3.11 -3.31 -16.91
CA LYS A 299 -3.45 -4.16 -15.79
C LYS A 299 -4.95 -4.52 -15.88
N TRP A 300 -5.31 -5.76 -15.59
CA TRP A 300 -6.70 -6.24 -15.62
C TRP A 300 -7.33 -6.36 -17.02
N ASP A 301 -6.57 -6.66 -18.08
CA ASP A 301 -7.08 -6.83 -19.46
C ASP A 301 -8.23 -7.85 -19.65
N HIS A 302 -8.46 -8.69 -18.64
CA HIS A 302 -9.52 -9.68 -18.54
C HIS A 302 -10.82 -9.15 -17.90
N GLU A 303 -10.81 -7.94 -17.32
CA GLU A 303 -11.96 -7.27 -16.71
C GLU A 303 -12.01 -5.78 -17.11
N GLY A 304 -13.18 -5.24 -17.45
CA GLY A 304 -13.28 -3.87 -17.94
C GLY A 304 -14.56 -3.15 -17.54
N LEU A 305 -14.82 -2.07 -18.26
CA LEU A 305 -15.99 -1.22 -18.12
C LEU A 305 -17.29 -2.05 -18.10
N LYS A 306 -18.23 -1.62 -17.26
CA LYS A 306 -19.59 -2.17 -17.23
C LYS A 306 -20.58 -1.03 -17.22
N ILE A 307 -21.71 -1.20 -17.88
CA ILE A 307 -22.76 -0.18 -17.95
C ILE A 307 -24.13 -0.82 -17.84
N GLY A 308 -25.08 -0.13 -17.26
CA GLY A 308 -26.39 -0.70 -17.01
C GLY A 308 -27.47 0.30 -16.62
N LEU A 309 -28.64 -0.25 -16.30
CA LEU A 309 -29.75 0.43 -15.67
C LEU A 309 -29.98 -0.14 -14.28
N VAL A 310 -30.29 0.74 -13.33
CA VAL A 310 -30.58 0.36 -11.95
C VAL A 310 -31.79 1.12 -11.42
N ASP A 311 -32.63 0.46 -10.64
CA ASP A 311 -33.72 1.09 -9.89
C ASP A 311 -33.21 1.53 -8.51
N LEU A 312 -33.11 2.85 -8.28
CA LEU A 312 -32.59 3.42 -7.04
C LEU A 312 -33.71 3.53 -5.99
N HIS A 313 -33.89 2.51 -5.17
CA HIS A 313 -34.74 2.57 -3.97
C HIS A 313 -34.05 3.28 -2.79
N SER A 314 -34.81 3.60 -1.74
CA SER A 314 -34.25 4.17 -0.51
C SER A 314 -33.23 3.22 0.12
N GLY A 315 -32.00 3.69 0.31
CA GLY A 315 -30.90 2.90 0.87
C GLY A 315 -30.03 2.15 -0.14
N PHE A 316 -30.16 2.41 -1.45
CA PHE A 316 -29.25 1.91 -2.48
C PHE A 316 -27.78 2.17 -2.08
N GLU A 317 -27.02 1.09 -1.89
CA GLU A 317 -25.60 1.16 -1.57
C GLU A 317 -24.79 0.89 -2.83
N ILE A 318 -23.94 1.85 -3.19
CA ILE A 318 -23.15 1.74 -4.41
C ILE A 318 -22.24 0.51 -4.33
N PRO A 319 -22.42 -0.50 -5.21
CA PRO A 319 -21.69 -1.76 -5.11
C PRO A 319 -20.19 -1.55 -5.38
N ARG A 320 -19.36 -2.53 -5.00
CA ARG A 320 -17.94 -2.50 -5.36
C ARG A 320 -17.72 -2.65 -6.86
N THR A 321 -18.51 -3.49 -7.54
CA THR A 321 -18.43 -3.73 -8.97
C THR A 321 -19.76 -4.29 -9.51
N LEU A 322 -19.98 -4.28 -10.82
CA LEU A 322 -21.11 -4.94 -11.49
C LEU A 322 -20.74 -6.35 -12.02
N PRO A 323 -21.70 -7.30 -12.08
CA PRO A 323 -22.94 -7.26 -11.32
C PRO A 323 -22.61 -7.37 -9.81
N GLY A 324 -23.28 -6.56 -8.98
CA GLY A 324 -22.97 -6.44 -7.55
C GLY A 324 -23.22 -7.72 -6.74
N GLN A 325 -22.63 -7.81 -5.53
CA GLN A 325 -22.84 -8.94 -4.60
C GLN A 325 -24.26 -8.97 -4.01
N ILE A 326 -24.99 -7.86 -4.13
CA ILE A 326 -26.34 -7.60 -3.62
C ILE A 326 -27.37 -7.87 -4.75
N ALA A 327 -28.57 -8.37 -4.42
CA ALA A 327 -29.66 -8.52 -5.38
C ALA A 327 -30.41 -7.18 -5.57
N GLU A 328 -29.72 -6.19 -6.14
CA GLU A 328 -30.33 -4.94 -6.60
C GLU A 328 -30.74 -5.11 -8.06
N VAL A 329 -31.98 -4.74 -8.41
CA VAL A 329 -32.53 -4.85 -9.77
C VAL A 329 -31.66 -4.06 -10.75
N THR A 330 -30.73 -4.76 -11.42
CA THR A 330 -29.71 -4.14 -12.26
C THR A 330 -29.53 -4.91 -13.56
N TRP A 331 -29.76 -4.24 -14.68
CA TRP A 331 -29.43 -4.74 -16.01
C TRP A 331 -28.07 -4.19 -16.41
N SER A 332 -27.04 -5.03 -16.47
CA SER A 332 -25.68 -4.58 -16.75
C SER A 332 -25.03 -5.38 -17.88
N TRP A 333 -24.40 -4.67 -18.81
CA TRP A 333 -23.51 -5.25 -19.80
C TRP A 333 -22.13 -5.41 -19.17
N VAL A 334 -21.65 -6.66 -19.09
CA VAL A 334 -20.36 -7.05 -18.51
C VAL A 334 -19.66 -8.02 -19.45
N GLY A 335 -18.46 -7.66 -19.91
CA GLY A 335 -17.77 -8.46 -20.92
C GLY A 335 -18.62 -8.60 -22.20
N ASP A 336 -18.90 -9.83 -22.62
CA ASP A 336 -19.78 -10.15 -23.75
C ASP A 336 -21.19 -10.60 -23.32
N GLU A 337 -21.61 -10.34 -22.08
CA GLU A 337 -22.89 -10.80 -21.52
C GLU A 337 -23.71 -9.66 -20.90
N VAL A 338 -25.02 -9.80 -20.95
CA VAL A 338 -25.98 -8.94 -20.25
C VAL A 338 -26.49 -9.69 -19.03
N PHE A 339 -26.26 -9.11 -17.87
CA PHE A 339 -26.69 -9.62 -16.59
C PHE A 339 -27.94 -8.91 -16.11
N HIS A 340 -28.86 -9.68 -15.53
CA HIS A 340 -29.95 -9.21 -14.68
C HIS A 340 -29.85 -9.96 -13.36
N ASP A 341 -29.61 -9.23 -12.27
CA ASP A 341 -29.48 -9.77 -10.91
C ASP A 341 -28.49 -10.95 -10.83
N ARG A 342 -27.37 -10.82 -11.55
CA ARG A 342 -26.28 -11.80 -11.72
C ARG A 342 -26.59 -13.03 -12.58
N ARG A 343 -27.76 -13.10 -13.21
CA ARG A 343 -28.07 -14.13 -14.21
C ARG A 343 -27.79 -13.58 -15.61
N VAL A 344 -27.18 -14.39 -16.46
CA VAL A 344 -26.98 -14.05 -17.87
C VAL A 344 -28.33 -14.11 -18.58
N GLU A 345 -28.82 -12.97 -19.07
CA GLU A 345 -30.04 -12.85 -19.88
C GLU A 345 -29.72 -13.05 -21.38
N LYS A 346 -28.62 -12.47 -21.83
CA LYS A 346 -28.26 -12.44 -23.25
C LYS A 346 -26.75 -12.36 -23.44
N LYS A 347 -26.25 -13.00 -24.50
CA LYS A 347 -24.86 -12.85 -24.95
C LYS A 347 -24.79 -11.86 -26.11
N LEU A 348 -23.88 -10.89 -26.05
CA LEU A 348 -23.62 -9.89 -27.08
C LEU A 348 -22.37 -10.25 -27.87
N ASN A 349 -22.31 -9.90 -29.15
CA ASN A 349 -21.15 -10.12 -30.02
C ASN A 349 -20.08 -9.02 -29.88
N MET A 350 -20.04 -8.33 -28.74
CA MET A 350 -19.07 -7.30 -28.40
C MET A 350 -18.68 -7.46 -26.92
N ASN A 351 -17.38 -7.44 -26.64
CA ASN A 351 -16.86 -7.63 -25.28
C ASN A 351 -16.36 -6.29 -24.72
N LEU A 352 -17.00 -5.77 -23.67
CA LEU A 352 -16.64 -4.49 -23.06
C LEU A 352 -15.25 -4.47 -22.41
N ASN A 353 -14.62 -5.62 -22.14
CA ASN A 353 -13.23 -5.66 -21.66
C ASN A 353 -12.24 -5.24 -22.77
N ARG A 354 -12.71 -5.08 -24.01
CA ARG A 354 -11.91 -4.68 -25.17
C ARG A 354 -12.11 -3.22 -25.57
N VAL A 355 -12.88 -2.44 -24.79
CA VAL A 355 -13.10 -1.01 -25.05
C VAL A 355 -11.77 -0.25 -24.98
N LYS A 356 -11.61 0.73 -25.87
CA LYS A 356 -10.43 1.58 -25.96
C LYS A 356 -10.82 3.02 -25.71
N ASN A 357 -9.85 3.86 -25.37
CA ASN A 357 -10.10 5.29 -25.31
C ASN A 357 -10.71 5.84 -26.60
N GLY A 358 -11.69 6.72 -26.42
CA GLY A 358 -12.48 7.28 -27.50
C GLY A 358 -13.72 6.45 -27.85
N ASP A 359 -13.78 5.17 -27.46
CA ASP A 359 -14.99 4.37 -27.65
C ASP A 359 -16.15 4.96 -26.85
N ARG A 360 -17.34 4.87 -27.41
CA ARG A 360 -18.60 5.29 -26.79
C ARG A 360 -19.42 4.07 -26.42
N VAL A 361 -19.93 4.06 -25.20
CA VAL A 361 -20.81 2.99 -24.70
C VAL A 361 -22.07 3.63 -24.13
N GLY A 362 -23.22 3.16 -24.57
CA GLY A 362 -24.51 3.74 -24.20
C GLY A 362 -25.49 2.72 -23.65
N VAL A 363 -26.42 3.22 -22.84
CA VAL A 363 -27.57 2.45 -22.35
C VAL A 363 -28.83 3.31 -22.44
N MET A 364 -29.94 2.70 -22.84
CA MET A 364 -31.23 3.37 -23.00
C MET A 364 -32.35 2.47 -22.50
N ARG A 365 -33.30 3.07 -21.78
CA ARG A 365 -34.62 2.46 -21.57
C ARG A 365 -35.53 2.85 -22.72
N ALA A 366 -35.91 1.89 -23.56
CA ALA A 366 -36.82 2.12 -24.67
C ALA A 366 -38.28 2.30 -24.20
N SER A 367 -39.12 2.85 -25.08
CA SER A 367 -40.53 3.13 -24.79
C SER A 367 -41.42 1.89 -24.69
N ASP A 368 -40.96 0.75 -25.20
CA ASP A 368 -41.59 -0.56 -25.09
C ASP A 368 -41.20 -1.32 -23.80
N ASN A 369 -40.56 -0.62 -22.84
CA ASN A 369 -40.08 -1.16 -21.57
C ASN A 369 -38.96 -2.19 -21.71
N THR A 370 -38.14 -2.09 -22.76
CA THR A 370 -36.90 -2.87 -22.91
C THR A 370 -35.65 -2.02 -22.63
N VAL A 371 -34.51 -2.68 -22.38
CA VAL A 371 -33.20 -2.03 -22.31
C VAL A 371 -32.40 -2.30 -23.58
N HIS A 372 -31.81 -1.26 -24.13
CA HIS A 372 -30.92 -1.32 -25.30
C HIS A 372 -29.52 -0.85 -24.91
N PHE A 373 -28.50 -1.55 -25.41
CA PHE A 373 -27.09 -1.19 -25.24
C PHE A 373 -26.50 -0.76 -26.57
N PHE A 374 -25.59 0.22 -26.51
CA PHE A 374 -24.97 0.83 -27.68
C PHE A 374 -23.46 0.78 -27.56
N TYR A 375 -22.77 0.50 -28.67
CA TYR A 375 -21.32 0.67 -28.78
C TYR A 375 -20.99 1.46 -30.04
N ASN A 376 -20.30 2.59 -29.88
CA ASN A 376 -19.94 3.53 -30.96
C ASN A 376 -21.13 3.96 -31.84
N GLY A 377 -22.34 4.03 -31.26
CA GLY A 377 -23.59 4.39 -31.94
C GLY A 377 -24.35 3.21 -32.56
N GLN A 378 -23.80 2.00 -32.54
CA GLN A 378 -24.52 0.79 -32.98
C GLN A 378 -25.41 0.25 -31.86
N ASP A 379 -26.70 0.08 -32.13
CA ASP A 379 -27.67 -0.58 -31.25
C ASP A 379 -27.55 -2.11 -31.33
N PHE A 380 -27.53 -2.79 -30.18
CA PHE A 380 -27.52 -4.25 -30.06
C PHE A 380 -28.93 -4.86 -29.86
N GLY A 381 -29.95 -4.02 -29.99
CA GLY A 381 -31.37 -4.35 -29.85
C GLY A 381 -31.79 -4.60 -28.41
N ALA A 382 -33.05 -4.99 -28.22
CA ALA A 382 -33.60 -5.31 -26.90
C ALA A 382 -32.77 -6.40 -26.20
N ALA A 383 -32.18 -6.05 -25.07
CA ALA A 383 -31.29 -6.88 -24.27
C ALA A 383 -32.02 -7.54 -23.08
N ALA A 384 -33.04 -6.87 -22.53
CA ALA A 384 -33.99 -7.42 -21.56
C ALA A 384 -35.32 -6.64 -21.63
N ASP A 385 -36.40 -7.21 -21.10
CA ASP A 385 -37.74 -6.64 -21.06
C ASP A 385 -38.20 -6.32 -19.62
N ARG A 386 -39.38 -5.70 -19.47
CA ARG A 386 -39.98 -5.31 -18.18
C ARG A 386 -39.14 -4.35 -17.32
N ILE A 387 -38.46 -3.39 -17.97
CA ILE A 387 -37.66 -2.37 -17.27
C ILE A 387 -38.58 -1.34 -16.56
N PRO A 388 -38.41 -1.08 -15.24
CA PRO A 388 -39.19 -0.10 -14.48
C PRO A 388 -39.12 1.30 -15.07
N GLU A 389 -40.14 2.12 -14.85
CA GLU A 389 -40.23 3.48 -15.40
C GLU A 389 -39.15 4.44 -14.87
N LYS A 390 -38.71 4.27 -13.61
CA LYS A 390 -37.76 5.18 -12.94
C LYS A 390 -36.42 4.50 -12.69
N VAL A 391 -35.65 4.34 -13.75
CA VAL A 391 -34.29 3.77 -13.68
C VAL A 391 -33.22 4.83 -13.91
N PHE A 392 -32.07 4.64 -13.29
CA PHE A 392 -30.87 5.45 -13.45
C PHE A 392 -29.86 4.68 -14.28
N ALA A 393 -29.06 5.39 -15.07
CA ALA A 393 -27.89 4.77 -15.66
C ALA A 393 -26.85 4.52 -14.56
N ILE A 394 -26.21 3.37 -14.62
CA ILE A 394 -25.11 2.99 -13.74
C ILE A 394 -23.91 2.59 -14.59
N VAL A 395 -22.73 3.07 -14.22
CA VAL A 395 -21.46 2.77 -14.90
C VAL A 395 -20.48 2.28 -13.86
N ASP A 396 -19.89 1.12 -14.09
CA ASP A 396 -18.75 0.62 -13.33
C ASP A 396 -17.47 0.92 -14.08
N VAL A 397 -16.77 1.98 -13.64
CA VAL A 397 -15.46 2.34 -14.15
C VAL A 397 -14.45 1.34 -13.57
N HIS A 398 -14.38 0.15 -14.18
CA HIS A 398 -13.77 -1.06 -13.59
C HIS A 398 -12.64 -1.64 -14.42
N GLY A 399 -11.76 -2.38 -13.75
CA GLY A 399 -10.70 -3.18 -14.36
C GLY A 399 -9.76 -2.31 -15.19
N CYS A 400 -9.64 -2.65 -16.46
CA CYS A 400 -8.83 -1.91 -17.40
C CYS A 400 -9.35 -0.49 -17.67
N THR A 401 -10.62 -0.14 -17.42
CA THR A 401 -11.12 1.24 -17.59
C THR A 401 -11.06 2.00 -16.28
N PHE A 402 -10.49 3.22 -16.29
CA PHE A 402 -10.40 4.04 -15.09
C PHE A 402 -10.84 5.50 -15.25
N GLU A 403 -11.20 5.96 -16.45
CA GLU A 403 -11.81 7.28 -16.63
C GLU A 403 -12.85 7.27 -17.74
N VAL A 404 -14.00 7.89 -17.51
CA VAL A 404 -15.10 8.05 -18.47
C VAL A 404 -15.74 9.43 -18.35
N SER A 405 -16.29 9.95 -19.44
CA SER A 405 -17.05 11.20 -19.48
C SER A 405 -18.40 11.04 -20.16
N LEU A 406 -19.38 11.85 -19.79
CA LEU A 406 -20.66 11.91 -20.50
C LEU A 406 -20.47 12.45 -21.92
N ASN A 407 -21.04 11.75 -22.90
CA ASN A 407 -21.06 12.21 -24.28
C ASN A 407 -22.20 13.22 -24.44
N MET A 408 -21.85 14.49 -24.65
CA MET A 408 -22.83 15.55 -24.91
C MET A 408 -22.98 15.73 -26.43
N PRO A 409 -24.19 15.92 -26.97
CA PRO A 409 -24.34 16.34 -28.36
C PRO A 409 -23.74 17.73 -28.54
N ASP A 410 -22.78 17.86 -29.46
CA ASP A 410 -22.18 19.14 -29.83
C ASP A 410 -23.24 20.07 -30.43
N THR A 411 -23.64 21.11 -29.70
CA THR A 411 -24.22 22.30 -30.32
C THR A 411 -23.07 23.18 -30.79
N GLU A 412 -22.66 22.96 -32.04
CA GLU A 412 -21.93 23.85 -32.96
C GLU A 412 -20.90 24.83 -32.36
N MET A 413 -19.61 24.49 -32.51
CA MET A 413 -18.68 25.40 -33.18
C MET A 413 -17.72 24.59 -34.06
N GLU A 414 -17.84 24.83 -35.36
CA GLU A 414 -17.08 24.18 -36.42
C GLU A 414 -15.56 24.35 -36.29
N THR A 415 -14.87 23.25 -36.56
CA THR A 415 -13.54 23.13 -37.19
C THR A 415 -12.35 23.90 -36.59
N LYS A 416 -11.50 23.16 -35.90
CA LYS A 416 -10.16 22.82 -36.43
C LYS A 416 -9.78 21.41 -35.99
N GLN A 417 -9.50 20.54 -36.96
CA GLN A 417 -9.01 19.19 -36.74
C GLN A 417 -7.70 19.22 -35.93
N THR A 418 -7.70 18.59 -34.75
CA THR A 418 -6.51 18.07 -34.08
C THR A 418 -6.84 16.69 -33.52
N ALA A 419 -5.94 15.72 -33.73
CA ALA A 419 -6.13 14.29 -33.53
C ALA A 419 -6.50 13.88 -32.06
N PRO A 420 -7.11 12.70 -31.83
CA PRO A 420 -7.47 12.24 -30.48
C PRO A 420 -6.23 11.98 -29.61
N GLY A 421 -6.26 12.43 -28.36
CA GLY A 421 -5.20 12.19 -27.37
C GLY A 421 -5.14 10.75 -26.84
N PRO A 422 -3.99 10.33 -26.26
CA PRO A 422 -3.63 8.92 -26.09
C PRO A 422 -4.13 8.25 -24.78
N ASN A 423 -4.03 6.91 -24.74
CA ASN A 423 -4.62 5.99 -23.76
C ASN A 423 -3.58 5.28 -22.89
N PRO A 424 -3.64 5.27 -21.54
CA PRO A 424 -2.59 4.71 -20.68
C PRO A 424 -2.28 3.17 -20.79
N ASN A 425 -3.21 2.20 -21.02
CA ASN A 425 -2.81 0.79 -21.39
C ASN A 425 -2.11 0.80 -22.70
N SER A 426 -2.70 1.58 -23.62
CA SER A 426 -2.22 1.59 -24.97
C SER A 426 -0.86 2.25 -24.94
N GLU A 427 -0.57 3.21 -24.06
CA GLU A 427 0.73 3.81 -23.87
C GLU A 427 1.71 2.80 -23.30
N VAL A 428 1.37 1.98 -22.29
CA VAL A 428 2.28 0.95 -21.76
C VAL A 428 2.51 -0.20 -22.76
N ASN A 429 1.46 -0.68 -23.43
CA ASN A 429 1.57 -1.74 -24.43
C ASN A 429 2.20 -1.25 -25.73
N THR A 430 1.92 -0.01 -26.14
CA THR A 430 2.56 0.68 -27.26
C THR A 430 3.99 1.01 -26.90
N ALA A 431 4.28 1.44 -25.68
CA ALA A 431 5.63 1.60 -25.15
C ALA A 431 6.40 0.29 -25.29
N LEU A 432 5.86 -0.81 -24.77
CA LEU A 432 6.50 -2.12 -24.86
C LEU A 432 6.68 -2.58 -26.31
N MET A 433 5.69 -2.36 -27.18
CA MET A 433 5.78 -2.70 -28.60
C MET A 433 6.83 -1.84 -29.32
N LYS A 434 6.83 -0.53 -29.08
CA LYS A 434 7.81 0.44 -29.60
C LYS A 434 9.22 0.10 -29.14
N MET A 435 9.39 -0.28 -27.87
CA MET A 435 10.66 -0.73 -27.31
C MET A 435 11.14 -2.01 -27.99
N LYS A 436 10.26 -3.02 -28.15
CA LYS A 436 10.57 -4.26 -28.89
C LYS A 436 11.02 -3.97 -30.32
N GLN A 437 10.29 -3.12 -31.03
CA GLN A 437 10.64 -2.73 -32.40
C GLN A 437 12.02 -2.05 -32.47
N THR A 438 12.33 -1.17 -31.53
CA THR A 438 13.66 -0.54 -31.46
C THR A 438 14.75 -1.56 -31.16
N VAL A 439 14.52 -2.52 -30.25
CA VAL A 439 15.45 -3.62 -29.97
C VAL A 439 15.73 -4.45 -31.23
N GLU A 440 14.70 -4.81 -32.00
CA GLU A 440 14.90 -5.55 -33.25
C GLU A 440 15.71 -4.75 -34.26
N LEU A 441 15.50 -3.43 -34.33
CA LEU A 441 16.28 -2.59 -35.24
C LEU A 441 17.75 -2.43 -34.80
N LEU A 442 18.01 -2.38 -33.50
CA LEU A 442 19.38 -2.35 -32.94
C LEU A 442 20.19 -3.62 -33.29
N LYS A 443 19.55 -4.71 -33.68
CA LYS A 443 20.25 -5.91 -34.17
C LYS A 443 20.80 -5.73 -35.59
N ILE A 444 20.30 -4.75 -36.36
CA ILE A 444 20.70 -4.49 -37.75
C ILE A 444 21.84 -3.47 -37.81
N LYS A 445 23.09 -3.95 -37.75
CA LYS A 445 24.32 -3.14 -37.70
C LYS A 445 24.88 -2.86 -39.12
N ASN A 446 24.37 -1.83 -39.80
CA ASN A 446 24.94 -1.34 -41.07
C ASN A 446 24.75 0.18 -41.21
N GLU A 447 25.57 0.85 -42.02
CA GLU A 447 25.54 2.32 -42.11
C GLU A 447 24.18 2.87 -42.58
N ALA A 448 23.50 2.13 -43.47
CA ALA A 448 22.20 2.52 -43.99
C ALA A 448 21.09 2.52 -42.91
N SER A 449 21.22 1.74 -41.84
CA SER A 449 20.23 1.68 -40.75
C SER A 449 20.41 2.77 -39.70
N ILE A 450 21.58 3.42 -39.61
CA ILE A 450 21.93 4.37 -38.53
C ILE A 450 20.90 5.49 -38.35
N LYS A 451 20.49 6.14 -39.44
CA LYS A 451 19.50 7.24 -39.37
C LYS A 451 18.16 6.75 -38.84
N LYS A 452 17.73 5.56 -39.26
CA LYS A 452 16.48 4.94 -38.81
C LYS A 452 16.57 4.50 -37.35
N VAL A 453 17.71 3.95 -36.92
CA VAL A 453 17.97 3.57 -35.53
C VAL A 453 17.95 4.79 -34.63
N LYS A 454 18.65 5.88 -34.99
CA LYS A 454 18.59 7.14 -34.25
C LYS A 454 17.13 7.59 -34.08
N GLN A 455 16.39 7.66 -35.18
CA GLN A 455 15.01 8.13 -35.17
C GLN A 455 14.13 7.26 -34.26
N MET A 456 14.16 5.93 -34.42
CA MET A 456 13.36 5.04 -33.58
C MET A 456 13.81 5.06 -32.12
N ALA A 457 15.10 5.09 -31.82
CA ALA A 457 15.57 5.18 -30.44
C ALA A 457 15.12 6.49 -29.77
N GLN A 458 15.18 7.61 -30.51
CA GLN A 458 14.71 8.91 -30.05
C GLN A 458 13.22 8.88 -29.72
N GLU A 459 12.37 8.47 -30.67
CA GLU A 459 10.90 8.48 -30.52
C GLU A 459 10.41 7.43 -29.53
N ASN A 460 10.92 6.20 -29.62
CA ASN A 460 10.37 5.04 -28.92
C ASN A 460 10.99 4.79 -27.56
N LEU A 461 12.19 5.29 -27.28
CA LEU A 461 12.85 5.10 -25.99
C LEU A 461 13.00 6.42 -25.24
N LEU A 462 13.60 7.44 -25.87
CA LEU A 462 13.95 8.67 -25.16
C LEU A 462 12.75 9.60 -24.93
N GLU A 463 11.98 9.92 -25.97
CA GLU A 463 10.79 10.79 -25.87
C GLU A 463 9.67 10.10 -25.12
N LEU A 464 9.49 8.80 -25.37
CA LEU A 464 8.59 7.98 -24.60
C LEU A 464 8.92 8.05 -23.09
N TYR A 465 10.19 7.92 -22.71
CA TYR A 465 10.60 8.06 -21.31
C TYR A 465 10.33 9.46 -20.74
N ARG A 466 10.68 10.51 -21.49
CA ARG A 466 10.52 11.91 -21.06
C ARG A 466 9.06 12.36 -20.95
N SER A 467 8.19 11.82 -21.79
CA SER A 467 6.77 12.18 -21.83
C SER A 467 6.00 11.72 -20.58
N HIS A 468 6.48 10.71 -19.87
CA HIS A 468 5.87 10.22 -18.64
C HIS A 468 6.53 10.86 -17.42
N GLN A 469 5.74 11.47 -16.52
CA GLN A 469 6.25 12.01 -15.25
C GLN A 469 6.15 11.02 -14.07
N ASP A 470 5.58 9.83 -14.28
CA ASP A 470 5.48 8.80 -13.25
C ASP A 470 6.80 8.03 -13.07
N PRO A 471 7.50 8.16 -11.91
CA PRO A 471 8.74 7.46 -11.65
C PRO A 471 8.58 5.92 -11.65
N LEU A 472 7.43 5.41 -11.22
CA LEU A 472 7.18 3.97 -11.19
C LEU A 472 7.07 3.39 -12.60
N LEU A 473 6.47 4.15 -13.53
CA LEU A 473 6.39 3.74 -14.92
C LEU A 473 7.76 3.79 -15.61
N ARG A 474 8.54 4.85 -15.39
CA ARG A 474 9.91 4.94 -15.93
C ARG A 474 10.78 3.79 -15.46
N LYS A 475 10.70 3.46 -14.17
CA LYS A 475 11.34 2.30 -13.57
C LYS A 475 10.89 1.00 -14.26
N ALA A 476 9.59 0.79 -14.43
CA ALA A 476 9.04 -0.38 -15.13
C ALA A 476 9.49 -0.47 -16.60
N MET A 477 9.60 0.65 -17.31
CA MET A 477 10.18 0.71 -18.65
C MET A 477 11.65 0.27 -18.62
N GLY A 478 12.45 0.78 -17.67
CA GLY A 478 13.82 0.34 -17.43
C GLY A 478 13.96 -1.17 -17.27
N GLU A 479 13.09 -1.75 -16.45
CA GLU A 479 13.08 -3.19 -16.17
C GLU A 479 12.66 -4.01 -17.40
N LYS A 480 11.59 -3.64 -18.08
CA LYS A 480 11.16 -4.32 -19.31
C LYS A 480 12.22 -4.22 -20.39
N PHE A 481 12.90 -3.08 -20.50
CA PHE A 481 14.01 -2.93 -21.43
C PHE A 481 15.18 -3.86 -21.09
N THR A 482 15.45 -4.06 -19.81
CA THR A 482 16.45 -5.02 -19.32
C THR A 482 16.08 -6.46 -19.67
N GLU A 483 14.84 -6.87 -19.44
CA GLU A 483 14.33 -8.22 -19.79
C GLU A 483 14.50 -8.52 -21.29
N MET A 484 14.44 -7.48 -22.14
CA MET A 484 14.65 -7.58 -23.58
C MET A 484 16.13 -7.51 -24.01
N GLN A 485 17.06 -7.63 -23.07
CA GLN A 485 18.51 -7.45 -23.30
C GLN A 485 18.86 -6.08 -23.92
N GLY A 486 18.05 -5.06 -23.62
CA GLY A 486 18.18 -3.73 -24.20
C GLY A 486 19.55 -3.08 -23.93
N ALA A 487 20.10 -3.30 -22.74
CA ALA A 487 21.45 -2.86 -22.37
C ALA A 487 22.51 -3.40 -23.34
N THR A 488 22.55 -4.72 -23.54
CA THR A 488 23.48 -5.39 -24.45
C THR A 488 23.31 -4.89 -25.88
N HIS A 489 22.08 -4.82 -26.38
CA HIS A 489 21.81 -4.39 -27.76
C HIS A 489 22.19 -2.92 -28.01
N ILE A 490 21.92 -2.02 -27.08
CA ILE A 490 22.38 -0.62 -27.20
C ILE A 490 23.91 -0.55 -27.24
N VAL A 491 24.58 -1.24 -26.32
CA VAL A 491 26.04 -1.13 -26.17
C VAL A 491 26.77 -1.74 -27.37
N ASP A 492 26.24 -2.85 -27.89
CA ASP A 492 26.70 -3.44 -29.14
C ASP A 492 26.56 -2.50 -30.34
N TYR A 493 25.44 -1.77 -30.42
CA TYR A 493 25.24 -0.79 -31.48
C TYR A 493 26.14 0.44 -31.29
N ILE A 494 26.38 0.86 -30.05
CA ILE A 494 27.35 1.89 -29.69
C ILE A 494 28.75 1.52 -30.20
N LYS A 495 29.19 0.26 -30.04
CA LYS A 495 30.48 -0.21 -30.59
C LYS A 495 30.50 -0.09 -32.11
N PHE A 496 29.45 -0.55 -32.78
CA PHE A 496 29.30 -0.42 -34.24
C PHE A 496 29.40 1.05 -34.71
N LEU A 497 28.72 1.99 -34.05
CA LEU A 497 28.83 3.41 -34.38
C LEU A 497 30.26 3.95 -34.23
N ARG A 498 31.01 3.46 -33.23
CA ARG A 498 32.42 3.84 -33.05
C ARG A 498 33.31 3.32 -34.17
N GLU A 499 33.03 2.12 -34.68
CA GLU A 499 33.74 1.53 -35.83
C GLU A 499 33.47 2.32 -37.13
N CYS A 500 32.24 2.83 -37.33
CA CYS A 500 31.90 3.68 -38.48
C CYS A 500 32.54 5.09 -38.42
N GLY A 501 32.97 5.55 -37.24
CA GLY A 501 33.62 6.84 -37.04
C GLY A 501 32.66 7.95 -36.58
N LEU A 502 32.90 8.46 -35.37
CA LEU A 502 32.06 9.49 -34.72
C LEU A 502 32.31 10.92 -35.23
N GLU A 503 33.22 11.12 -36.20
CA GLU A 503 33.45 12.44 -36.82
C GLU A 503 32.30 12.84 -37.76
N VAL A 504 31.46 11.87 -38.16
CA VAL A 504 30.30 12.10 -39.02
C VAL A 504 29.09 12.49 -38.18
N ASP A 505 28.51 13.67 -38.43
CA ASP A 505 27.48 14.27 -37.58
C ASP A 505 26.29 13.33 -37.30
N TYR A 506 25.70 12.67 -38.31
CA TYR A 506 24.53 11.81 -38.08
C TYR A 506 24.87 10.54 -37.26
N ILE A 507 26.11 10.07 -37.31
CA ILE A 507 26.61 8.94 -36.50
C ILE A 507 26.80 9.41 -35.06
N GLN A 508 27.40 10.58 -34.87
CA GLN A 508 27.58 11.21 -33.56
C GLN A 508 26.23 11.49 -32.88
N GLU A 509 25.24 11.94 -33.63
CA GLU A 509 23.89 12.17 -33.12
C GLU A 509 23.24 10.86 -32.64
N CYS A 510 23.36 9.78 -33.42
CA CYS A 510 22.88 8.45 -33.01
C CYS A 510 23.58 7.97 -31.74
N TYR A 511 24.89 8.14 -31.67
CA TYR A 511 25.72 7.82 -30.50
C TYR A 511 25.27 8.59 -29.25
N SER A 512 25.02 9.90 -29.37
CA SER A 512 24.52 10.74 -28.27
C SER A 512 23.12 10.30 -27.82
N THR A 513 22.20 10.01 -28.74
CA THR A 513 20.84 9.53 -28.40
C THR A 513 20.88 8.22 -27.60
N LEU A 514 21.66 7.22 -28.05
CA LEU A 514 21.76 5.94 -27.36
C LEU A 514 22.35 6.07 -25.96
N ARG A 515 23.36 6.93 -25.78
CA ARG A 515 23.95 7.21 -24.47
C ARG A 515 22.98 7.90 -23.53
N LYS A 516 22.21 8.86 -24.04
CA LYS A 516 21.15 9.51 -23.25
C LYS A 516 20.16 8.46 -22.75
N ILE A 517 19.70 7.55 -23.60
CA ILE A 517 18.82 6.45 -23.18
C ILE A 517 19.45 5.64 -22.04
N CYS A 518 20.75 5.31 -22.13
CA CYS A 518 21.43 4.66 -21.03
C CYS A 518 21.37 5.47 -19.73
N VAL A 519 21.65 6.79 -19.78
CA VAL A 519 21.57 7.68 -18.60
C VAL A 519 20.20 7.55 -17.94
N TRP A 520 19.14 7.88 -18.69
CA TRP A 520 17.79 7.95 -18.16
C TRP A 520 17.35 6.60 -17.58
N TYR A 521 17.48 5.52 -18.34
CA TYR A 521 16.99 4.21 -17.90
C TYR A 521 17.79 3.66 -16.70
N SER A 522 19.09 3.98 -16.60
CA SER A 522 19.91 3.56 -15.46
C SER A 522 19.64 4.35 -14.17
N ASP A 523 18.96 5.49 -14.27
CA ASP A 523 18.66 6.35 -13.13
C ASP A 523 17.47 5.81 -12.32
N ASP A 524 16.36 5.51 -13.00
CA ASP A 524 15.15 4.97 -12.38
C ASP A 524 15.18 3.43 -12.22
N SER A 525 16.09 2.70 -12.90
CA SER A 525 16.18 1.23 -12.85
C SER A 525 17.58 0.72 -12.52
N LEU A 526 17.78 0.30 -11.27
CA LEU A 526 19.01 -0.38 -10.83
C LEU A 526 19.23 -1.71 -11.56
N LYS A 527 18.16 -2.41 -11.98
CA LYS A 527 18.25 -3.60 -12.83
C LYS A 527 18.91 -3.28 -14.18
N PHE A 528 18.51 -2.17 -14.81
CA PHE A 528 19.15 -1.72 -16.05
C PHE A 528 20.59 -1.25 -15.81
N ALA A 529 20.85 -0.51 -14.73
CA ALA A 529 22.20 -0.11 -14.34
C ALA A 529 23.14 -1.30 -14.06
N ARG A 530 22.64 -2.38 -13.45
CA ARG A 530 23.37 -3.65 -13.30
C ARG A 530 23.70 -4.25 -14.66
N ALA A 531 22.70 -4.39 -15.52
CA ALA A 531 22.89 -4.96 -16.85
C ALA A 531 23.92 -4.18 -17.69
N LEU A 532 23.96 -2.84 -17.57
CA LEU A 532 25.00 -2.03 -18.21
C LEU A 532 26.42 -2.39 -17.75
N GLY A 533 26.59 -2.72 -16.45
CA GLY A 533 27.89 -3.13 -15.89
C GLY A 533 28.36 -4.50 -16.39
N GLU A 534 27.46 -5.33 -16.92
CA GLU A 534 27.77 -6.61 -17.56
C GLU A 534 28.17 -6.46 -19.04
N THR A 535 28.12 -5.23 -19.58
CA THR A 535 28.54 -4.90 -20.95
C THR A 535 29.88 -4.15 -20.97
N ASP A 536 30.40 -3.86 -22.18
CA ASP A 536 31.62 -3.05 -22.34
C ASP A 536 31.40 -1.54 -22.14
N LEU A 537 30.18 -1.07 -21.83
CA LEU A 537 29.88 0.36 -21.74
C LEU A 537 30.82 1.09 -20.78
N LEU A 538 31.07 0.52 -19.59
CA LEU A 538 31.96 1.14 -18.60
C LEU A 538 33.39 1.30 -19.13
N ALA A 539 33.88 0.33 -19.90
CA ALA A 539 35.22 0.40 -20.51
C ALA A 539 35.29 1.48 -21.58
N ILE A 540 34.21 1.66 -22.36
CA ILE A 540 34.08 2.75 -23.34
C ILE A 540 34.17 4.10 -22.63
N MET A 541 33.43 4.28 -21.54
CA MET A 541 33.40 5.53 -20.78
C MET A 541 34.76 5.88 -20.17
N VAL A 542 35.44 4.89 -19.59
CA VAL A 542 36.79 5.06 -19.04
C VAL A 542 37.76 5.53 -20.11
N SER A 543 37.75 4.90 -21.28
CA SER A 543 38.61 5.27 -22.41
C SER A 543 38.38 6.71 -22.85
N GLU A 544 37.12 7.16 -22.93
CA GLU A 544 36.77 8.52 -23.31
C GLU A 544 37.14 9.56 -22.26
N LEU A 545 36.86 9.31 -20.98
CA LEU A 545 37.26 10.19 -19.89
C LEU A 545 38.79 10.34 -19.87
N GLN A 546 39.53 9.25 -20.05
CA GLN A 546 40.99 9.32 -20.15
C GLN A 546 41.47 10.11 -21.38
N LYS A 547 40.79 9.98 -22.52
CA LYS A 547 41.08 10.74 -23.76
C LYS A 547 40.85 12.24 -23.58
N TYR A 548 39.81 12.62 -22.85
CA TYR A 548 39.34 14.01 -22.80
C TYR A 548 39.75 14.80 -21.57
N LYS A 549 40.34 14.17 -20.54
CA LYS A 549 40.69 14.78 -19.23
C LYS A 549 41.42 16.15 -19.27
N ASN A 550 42.22 16.41 -20.30
CA ASN A 550 43.04 17.62 -20.43
C ASN A 550 42.49 18.64 -21.46
N LYS A 551 41.27 18.44 -21.96
CA LYS A 551 40.65 19.34 -22.94
C LYS A 551 39.89 20.47 -22.25
N SER A 552 39.72 21.59 -22.97
CA SER A 552 38.81 22.66 -22.52
C SER A 552 37.38 22.33 -22.96
N TYR A 553 36.42 22.53 -22.06
CA TYR A 553 35.00 22.27 -22.28
C TYR A 553 34.18 23.57 -22.48
N GLU A 554 34.79 24.74 -22.28
CA GLU A 554 34.10 26.05 -22.28
C GLU A 554 33.58 26.42 -23.68
N THR A 555 34.20 25.88 -24.73
CA THR A 555 33.90 26.20 -26.14
C THR A 555 33.42 24.99 -26.94
N ASP A 556 33.43 23.78 -26.35
CA ASP A 556 33.08 22.53 -27.04
C ASP A 556 31.93 21.83 -26.31
N GLU A 557 30.71 22.22 -26.68
CA GLU A 557 29.47 21.72 -26.08
C GLU A 557 29.28 20.21 -26.34
N LYS A 558 29.70 19.70 -27.51
CA LYS A 558 29.62 18.28 -27.85
C LYS A 558 30.53 17.47 -26.92
N LEU A 559 31.75 17.94 -26.69
CA LEU A 559 32.68 17.30 -25.77
C LEU A 559 32.18 17.35 -24.32
N LEU A 560 31.63 18.50 -23.90
CA LEU A 560 31.05 18.65 -22.57
C LEU A 560 29.91 17.66 -22.33
N ASP A 561 28.99 17.49 -23.29
CA ASP A 561 27.88 16.52 -23.24
C ASP A 561 28.39 15.07 -23.06
N VAL A 562 29.44 14.69 -23.79
CA VAL A 562 30.05 13.36 -23.70
C VAL A 562 30.64 13.12 -22.30
N VAL A 563 31.46 14.04 -21.80
CA VAL A 563 32.08 13.92 -20.48
C VAL A 563 31.02 13.91 -19.37
N LYS A 564 30.05 14.84 -19.42
CA LYS A 564 28.96 14.93 -18.44
C LYS A 564 28.16 13.62 -18.40
N THR A 565 27.76 13.10 -19.56
CA THR A 565 27.02 11.85 -19.69
C THR A 565 27.80 10.64 -19.15
N ASN A 566 29.13 10.59 -19.37
CA ASN A 566 29.97 9.51 -18.80
C ASN A 566 29.96 9.53 -17.27
N LEU A 567 30.11 10.72 -16.66
CA LEU A 567 30.12 10.85 -15.21
C LEU A 567 28.77 10.47 -14.59
N ILE A 568 27.65 10.87 -15.21
CA ILE A 568 26.30 10.49 -14.76
C ILE A 568 26.10 8.98 -14.84
N LEU A 569 26.45 8.36 -15.98
CA LEU A 569 26.29 6.91 -16.15
C LEU A 569 27.14 6.11 -15.17
N LEU A 570 28.37 6.55 -14.92
CA LEU A 570 29.25 5.94 -13.92
C LEU A 570 28.69 6.11 -12.51
N HIS A 571 28.09 7.26 -12.19
CA HIS A 571 27.38 7.45 -10.92
C HIS A 571 26.23 6.46 -10.77
N ASN A 572 25.34 6.35 -11.76
CA ASN A 572 24.20 5.44 -11.72
C ASN A 572 24.63 3.98 -11.61
N CYS A 573 25.63 3.57 -12.39
CA CYS A 573 26.16 2.21 -12.33
C CYS A 573 26.87 1.90 -11.01
N ALA A 574 27.43 2.90 -10.31
CA ALA A 574 28.09 2.71 -9.02
C ALA A 574 27.14 2.53 -7.83
N LYS A 575 25.87 2.93 -7.99
CA LYS A 575 24.81 2.64 -7.00
C LYS A 575 24.61 1.12 -6.83
N VAL A 576 24.89 0.33 -7.88
CA VAL A 576 24.76 -1.13 -7.90
C VAL A 576 26.02 -1.80 -7.34
N THR A 577 25.85 -2.66 -6.33
CA THR A 577 26.99 -3.31 -5.67
C THR A 577 27.73 -4.31 -6.57
N GLU A 578 27.01 -5.05 -7.42
CA GLU A 578 27.59 -6.02 -8.36
C GLU A 578 28.55 -5.38 -9.36
N ASN A 579 28.30 -4.12 -9.74
CA ASN A 579 29.13 -3.38 -10.68
C ASN A 579 30.48 -2.97 -10.07
N ARG A 580 30.62 -2.97 -8.73
CA ARG A 580 31.87 -2.52 -8.06
C ARG A 580 33.08 -3.35 -8.49
N GLY A 581 32.93 -4.65 -8.72
CA GLY A 581 34.02 -5.50 -9.21
C GLY A 581 34.51 -5.06 -10.60
N VAL A 582 33.58 -4.72 -11.50
CA VAL A 582 33.90 -4.21 -12.85
C VAL A 582 34.55 -2.83 -12.77
N ILE A 583 34.00 -1.93 -11.95
CA ILE A 583 34.51 -0.58 -11.69
C ILE A 583 35.98 -0.62 -11.25
N ARG A 584 36.32 -1.56 -10.35
CA ARG A 584 37.69 -1.76 -9.87
C ARG A 584 38.61 -2.29 -10.97
N ARG A 585 38.19 -3.34 -11.69
CA ARG A 585 38.98 -3.91 -12.79
C ARG A 585 39.30 -2.91 -13.90
N LEU A 586 38.35 -2.02 -14.20
CA LEU A 586 38.49 -1.01 -15.25
C LEU A 586 39.16 0.28 -14.79
N GLN A 587 39.61 0.38 -13.53
CA GLN A 587 40.26 1.58 -12.98
C GLN A 587 39.40 2.85 -13.17
N VAL A 588 38.08 2.72 -12.98
CA VAL A 588 37.13 3.83 -13.18
C VAL A 588 37.46 5.04 -12.30
N ILE A 589 37.89 4.81 -11.06
CA ILE A 589 38.24 5.87 -10.11
C ILE A 589 39.32 6.79 -10.71
N ASP A 590 40.39 6.23 -11.26
CA ASP A 590 41.50 6.98 -11.86
C ASP A 590 41.04 7.81 -13.06
N ALA A 591 40.06 7.32 -13.82
CA ALA A 591 39.47 8.04 -14.95
C ALA A 591 38.60 9.23 -14.53
N ILE A 592 37.96 9.18 -13.36
CA ILE A 592 37.07 10.24 -12.85
C ILE A 592 37.85 11.33 -12.10
N LEU A 593 38.95 10.99 -11.43
CA LEU A 593 39.73 11.92 -10.59
C LEU A 593 40.08 13.28 -11.24
N PRO A 594 40.46 13.37 -12.53
CA PRO A 594 40.73 14.66 -13.18
C PRO A 594 39.54 15.64 -13.19
N TYR A 595 38.32 15.12 -13.10
CA TYR A 595 37.08 15.89 -13.21
C TYR A 595 36.56 16.40 -11.87
N ARG A 596 37.03 15.81 -10.76
CA ARG A 596 36.60 16.11 -9.39
C ARG A 596 36.67 17.60 -9.03
N ASN A 597 37.71 18.29 -9.50
CA ASN A 597 37.93 19.71 -9.21
C ASN A 597 37.77 20.57 -10.48
N SER A 598 36.89 20.16 -11.40
CA SER A 598 36.63 20.92 -12.61
C SER A 598 36.10 22.32 -12.30
N LYS A 599 36.54 23.32 -13.10
CA LYS A 599 35.98 24.68 -13.03
C LYS A 599 34.49 24.71 -13.37
N ILE A 600 34.03 23.74 -14.17
CA ILE A 600 32.61 23.54 -14.46
C ILE A 600 32.02 22.77 -13.28
N LYS A 601 31.26 23.48 -12.45
CA LYS A 601 30.67 22.97 -11.21
C LYS A 601 29.83 21.71 -11.41
N GLU A 602 29.12 21.62 -12.54
CA GLU A 602 28.37 20.43 -12.91
C GLU A 602 29.27 19.21 -13.06
N LEU A 603 30.39 19.30 -13.77
CA LEU A 603 31.32 18.18 -13.94
C LEU A 603 31.94 17.76 -12.61
N SER A 604 32.36 18.72 -11.80
CA SER A 604 32.86 18.48 -10.44
C SER A 604 31.82 17.69 -9.61
N THR A 605 30.57 18.13 -9.67
CA THR A 605 29.47 17.48 -8.93
C THR A 605 29.24 16.04 -9.37
N HIS A 606 29.09 15.78 -10.67
CA HIS A 606 28.87 14.42 -11.16
C HIS A 606 30.06 13.50 -10.84
N ALA A 607 31.29 14.01 -10.93
CA ALA A 607 32.49 13.27 -10.55
C ALA A 607 32.51 12.92 -9.06
N LEU A 608 32.20 13.88 -8.17
CA LEU A 608 32.12 13.67 -6.73
C LEU A 608 31.00 12.69 -6.36
N MET A 609 29.82 12.85 -6.95
CA MET A 609 28.68 11.96 -6.75
C MET A 609 29.02 10.53 -7.18
N ALA A 610 29.69 10.33 -8.33
CA ALA A 610 30.15 9.02 -8.77
C ALA A 610 31.19 8.41 -7.80
N LEU A 611 32.23 9.17 -7.44
CA LEU A 611 33.29 8.71 -6.54
C LEU A 611 32.73 8.31 -5.16
N SER A 612 31.70 9.01 -4.67
CA SER A 612 31.10 8.76 -3.35
C SER A 612 30.57 7.33 -3.16
N TYR A 613 30.23 6.63 -4.25
CA TYR A 613 29.77 5.24 -4.22
C TYR A 613 30.87 4.21 -4.50
N MET A 614 32.05 4.65 -4.96
CA MET A 614 33.12 3.77 -5.44
C MET A 614 34.27 3.59 -4.45
N VAL A 615 34.57 4.62 -3.64
CA VAL A 615 35.76 4.64 -2.77
C VAL A 615 35.63 3.71 -1.56
N ALA A 616 36.72 3.04 -1.22
CA ALA A 616 36.89 2.31 0.03
C ALA A 616 37.27 3.26 1.19
N ILE A 617 37.35 2.71 2.41
CA ILE A 617 37.57 3.48 3.64
C ILE A 617 38.92 4.21 3.63
N ASP A 618 39.97 3.56 3.14
CA ASP A 618 41.33 4.10 2.98
C ASP A 618 41.45 5.08 1.79
N GLU A 619 40.45 5.10 0.92
CA GLU A 619 40.37 5.91 -0.29
C GLU A 619 39.50 7.16 -0.13
N HIS A 620 39.00 7.46 1.07
CA HIS A 620 38.16 8.64 1.32
C HIS A 620 38.85 9.98 0.99
N HIS A 621 40.17 10.01 0.78
CA HIS A 621 40.88 11.18 0.29
C HIS A 621 40.53 11.53 -1.18
N TYR A 622 40.06 10.55 -1.98
CA TYR A 622 39.63 10.78 -3.36
C TYR A 622 38.31 11.56 -3.46
N ILE A 623 37.42 11.49 -2.47
CA ILE A 623 36.14 12.21 -2.44
C ILE A 623 36.22 13.60 -1.79
N GLN A 624 37.43 14.07 -1.42
CA GLN A 624 37.59 15.40 -0.85
C GLN A 624 37.17 16.48 -1.87
N ALA A 625 36.17 17.28 -1.51
CA ALA A 625 35.62 18.35 -2.32
C ALA A 625 36.07 19.71 -1.77
N ASP A 626 36.26 20.68 -2.67
CA ASP A 626 36.46 22.07 -2.27
C ASP A 626 35.15 22.71 -1.77
N GLU A 627 35.27 23.85 -1.09
CA GLU A 627 34.14 24.58 -0.51
C GLU A 627 33.09 25.02 -1.53
N ASN A 628 33.49 25.36 -2.75
CA ASN A 628 32.57 25.83 -3.80
C ASN A 628 31.79 24.66 -4.39
N SER A 629 32.44 23.50 -4.54
CA SER A 629 31.81 22.26 -4.97
C SER A 629 30.74 21.82 -3.96
N ILE A 630 31.03 21.84 -2.65
CA ILE A 630 30.04 21.55 -1.61
C ILE A 630 28.90 22.58 -1.60
N ALA A 631 29.21 23.87 -1.73
CA ALA A 631 28.18 24.91 -1.79
C ALA A 631 27.22 24.70 -2.97
N PHE A 632 27.73 24.27 -4.12
CA PHE A 632 26.91 23.99 -5.29
C PHE A 632 26.04 22.73 -5.11
N ILE A 633 26.56 21.67 -4.47
CA ILE A 633 25.74 20.48 -4.15
C ILE A 633 24.61 20.85 -3.17
N LEU A 634 24.86 21.73 -2.20
CA LEU A 634 23.82 22.23 -1.29
C LEU A 634 22.79 23.10 -2.01
N GLN A 635 23.21 23.90 -3.00
CA GLN A 635 22.29 24.64 -3.86
C GLN A 635 21.37 23.68 -4.64
N ILE A 636 21.92 22.62 -5.22
CA ILE A 636 21.14 21.57 -5.91
C ILE A 636 20.10 20.95 -4.97
N LEU A 637 20.48 20.66 -3.72
CA LEU A 637 19.55 20.13 -2.71
C LEU A 637 18.40 21.11 -2.42
N GLU A 638 18.69 22.40 -2.29
CA GLU A 638 17.67 23.42 -2.04
C GLU A 638 16.73 23.59 -3.24
N GLU A 639 17.27 23.63 -4.46
CA GLU A 639 16.49 23.66 -5.70
C GLU A 639 15.55 22.45 -5.78
N ALA A 640 16.08 21.25 -5.56
CA ALA A 640 15.28 20.02 -5.56
C ALA A 640 14.16 20.06 -4.52
N PHE A 641 14.46 20.48 -3.28
CA PHE A 641 13.48 20.52 -2.20
C PHE A 641 12.42 21.63 -2.37
N ASN A 642 12.76 22.71 -3.06
CA ASN A 642 11.83 23.79 -3.37
C ASN A 642 10.87 23.40 -4.51
N ASN A 643 11.25 22.45 -5.36
CA ASN A 643 10.38 21.89 -6.38
C ASN A 643 9.34 20.93 -5.76
N LYS A 644 8.17 21.47 -5.38
CA LYS A 644 7.10 20.71 -4.72
C LYS A 644 6.44 19.65 -5.59
N THR A 645 6.64 19.69 -6.90
CA THR A 645 6.04 18.74 -7.83
C THR A 645 6.92 17.50 -7.96
N THR A 646 8.18 17.66 -8.37
CA THR A 646 9.06 16.53 -8.70
C THR A 646 10.09 16.22 -7.62
N HIS A 647 10.33 17.13 -6.68
CA HIS A 647 11.42 17.02 -5.70
C HIS A 647 12.78 16.76 -6.37
N MET A 648 13.01 17.42 -7.51
CA MET A 648 14.18 17.25 -8.39
C MET A 648 14.73 18.62 -8.80
N SER A 649 16.05 18.75 -8.84
CA SER A 649 16.76 19.95 -9.29
C SER A 649 16.75 20.09 -10.81
N GLU A 650 17.16 21.27 -11.32
CA GLU A 650 17.40 21.48 -12.75
C GLU A 650 18.55 20.60 -13.29
N THR A 651 19.48 20.23 -12.42
CA THR A 651 20.59 19.31 -12.73
C THR A 651 20.17 17.84 -12.74
N GLY A 652 18.91 17.52 -12.42
CA GLY A 652 18.34 16.18 -12.51
C GLY A 652 18.51 15.32 -11.27
N TYR A 653 18.90 15.88 -10.13
CA TYR A 653 19.06 15.12 -8.87
C TYR A 653 17.83 15.23 -7.98
N HIS A 654 17.43 14.11 -7.38
CA HIS A 654 16.37 14.08 -6.38
C HIS A 654 16.87 14.44 -4.96
N VAL A 655 15.96 14.91 -4.09
CA VAL A 655 16.30 15.33 -2.71
C VAL A 655 17.02 14.23 -1.93
N ASP A 656 16.48 13.01 -1.94
CA ASP A 656 17.06 11.84 -1.28
C ASP A 656 18.41 11.44 -1.88
N GLU A 657 18.54 11.48 -3.20
CA GLU A 657 19.79 11.20 -3.91
C GLU A 657 20.92 12.15 -3.50
N VAL A 658 20.65 13.45 -3.43
CA VAL A 658 21.65 14.44 -2.99
C VAL A 658 22.00 14.23 -1.52
N LEU A 659 21.02 13.92 -0.66
CA LEU A 659 21.27 13.63 0.76
C LEU A 659 22.15 12.39 0.96
N VAL A 660 21.89 11.31 0.22
CA VAL A 660 22.72 10.09 0.25
C VAL A 660 24.11 10.38 -0.30
N GLY A 661 24.22 11.14 -1.39
CA GLY A 661 25.51 11.60 -1.93
C GLY A 661 26.31 12.40 -0.91
N LEU A 662 25.68 13.38 -0.24
CA LEU A 662 26.30 14.18 0.82
C LEU A 662 26.73 13.33 2.03
N ALA A 663 25.93 12.33 2.41
CA ALA A 663 26.30 11.37 3.46
C ALA A 663 27.56 10.58 3.05
N ASN A 664 27.62 10.07 1.82
CA ASN A 664 28.80 9.37 1.33
C ASN A 664 30.02 10.27 1.22
N LEU A 665 29.86 11.52 0.76
CA LEU A 665 30.92 12.51 0.71
C LEU A 665 31.42 12.90 2.12
N ALA A 666 30.52 12.91 3.11
CA ALA A 666 30.83 13.21 4.50
C ALA A 666 31.72 12.15 5.17
N LYS A 667 31.94 10.98 4.55
CA LYS A 667 32.98 10.04 5.01
C LYS A 667 34.39 10.65 4.98
N ASN A 668 34.59 11.72 4.20
CA ASN A 668 35.77 12.57 4.29
C ASN A 668 35.54 13.71 5.31
N LYS A 669 36.43 13.83 6.29
CA LYS A 669 36.35 14.83 7.36
C LYS A 669 36.29 16.28 6.85
N GLY A 670 37.05 16.61 5.80
CA GLY A 670 37.04 17.96 5.21
C GLY A 670 35.67 18.34 4.65
N ASN A 671 34.97 17.37 4.05
CA ASN A 671 33.63 17.60 3.52
C ASN A 671 32.60 17.86 4.64
N ARG A 672 32.71 17.19 5.80
CA ARG A 672 31.86 17.46 6.98
C ARG A 672 31.95 18.93 7.39
N ILE A 673 33.17 19.43 7.51
CA ILE A 673 33.46 20.82 7.87
C ILE A 673 32.89 21.77 6.81
N ASN A 674 33.09 21.46 5.53
CA ASN A 674 32.59 22.29 4.43
C ASN A 674 31.06 22.39 4.43
N VAL A 675 30.34 21.28 4.66
CA VAL A 675 28.87 21.29 4.72
C VAL A 675 28.37 22.18 5.88
N VAL A 676 28.97 22.05 7.06
CA VAL A 676 28.62 22.88 8.23
C VAL A 676 28.94 24.35 7.96
N LYS A 677 30.13 24.66 7.41
CA LYS A 677 30.56 26.02 7.07
C LYS A 677 29.64 26.69 6.04
N LYS A 678 29.09 25.91 5.10
CA LYS A 678 28.13 26.38 4.08
C LYS A 678 26.67 26.31 4.55
N GLN A 679 26.44 26.18 5.86
CA GLN A 679 25.10 26.18 6.47
C GLN A 679 24.17 25.05 5.97
N GLY A 680 24.71 23.94 5.44
CA GLY A 680 23.90 22.84 4.94
C GLY A 680 23.00 22.20 6.01
N VAL A 681 23.40 22.27 7.29
CA VAL A 681 22.61 21.78 8.43
C VAL A 681 21.25 22.48 8.52
N ASN A 682 21.16 23.77 8.19
CA ASN A 682 19.88 24.50 8.18
C ASN A 682 18.91 23.88 7.16
N THR A 683 19.43 23.50 5.99
CA THR A 683 18.66 22.87 4.92
C THR A 683 18.22 21.46 5.33
N PHE A 684 19.09 20.71 6.03
CA PHE A 684 18.72 19.39 6.55
C PHE A 684 17.62 19.49 7.62
N VAL A 685 17.67 20.48 8.51
CA VAL A 685 16.60 20.74 9.50
C VAL A 685 15.28 21.07 8.82
N LYS A 686 15.29 21.87 7.74
CA LYS A 686 14.08 22.16 6.95
C LYS A 686 13.49 20.88 6.35
N ILE A 687 14.33 20.02 5.76
CA ILE A 687 13.91 18.74 5.16
C ILE A 687 13.40 17.78 6.23
N MET A 688 14.08 17.64 7.37
CA MET A 688 13.61 16.82 8.50
C MET A 688 12.22 17.26 9.02
N LYS A 689 11.90 18.55 8.90
CA LYS A 689 10.62 19.10 9.37
C LYS A 689 9.48 18.93 8.36
N LEU A 690 9.76 19.09 7.07
CA LEU A 690 8.74 19.30 6.02
C LEU A 690 8.82 18.28 4.87
N GLY A 691 9.87 17.49 4.80
CA GLY A 691 10.09 16.49 3.75
C GLY A 691 9.20 15.26 3.91
N ARG A 692 9.22 14.41 2.88
CA ARG A 692 8.58 13.09 2.90
C ARG A 692 9.30 12.19 3.92
N PRO A 693 8.67 11.11 4.44
CA PRO A 693 9.32 10.25 5.42
C PRO A 693 10.70 9.71 5.00
N SER A 694 10.88 9.34 3.73
CA SER A 694 12.19 8.92 3.19
C SER A 694 13.22 10.05 3.24
N GLU A 695 12.85 11.26 2.83
CA GLU A 695 13.71 12.45 2.87
C GLU A 695 14.07 12.85 4.30
N GLN A 696 13.13 12.73 5.24
CA GLN A 696 13.36 12.97 6.67
C GLN A 696 14.40 11.98 7.24
N GLU A 697 14.27 10.69 6.92
CA GLU A 697 15.26 9.67 7.31
C GLU A 697 16.63 9.98 6.69
N CYS A 698 16.69 10.21 5.37
CA CYS A 698 17.93 10.53 4.66
C CYS A 698 18.63 11.78 5.23
N ALA A 699 17.87 12.84 5.56
CA ALA A 699 18.43 14.07 6.13
C ALA A 699 19.02 13.85 7.52
N ALA A 700 18.33 13.11 8.40
CA ALA A 700 18.84 12.77 9.72
C ALA A 700 20.07 11.86 9.63
N MET A 701 20.08 10.90 8.72
CA MET A 701 21.19 9.97 8.49
C MET A 701 22.42 10.68 7.89
N ALA A 702 22.23 11.59 6.93
CA ALA A 702 23.30 12.41 6.39
C ALA A 702 23.91 13.30 7.47
N LEU A 703 23.08 13.91 8.32
CA LEU A 703 23.56 14.72 9.43
C LEU A 703 24.32 13.88 10.47
N LEU A 704 23.85 12.66 10.77
CA LEU A 704 24.51 11.72 11.68
C LEU A 704 25.94 11.37 11.25
N GLU A 705 26.17 11.18 9.96
CA GLU A 705 27.51 10.92 9.39
C GLU A 705 28.43 12.15 9.53
N MET A 706 27.86 13.35 9.56
CA MET A 706 28.62 14.59 9.71
C MET A 706 29.02 14.87 11.17
N VAL A 707 28.41 14.21 12.16
CA VAL A 707 28.70 14.44 13.58
C VAL A 707 30.01 13.75 13.99
N ASP A 708 31.02 14.57 14.30
CA ASP A 708 32.25 14.16 14.97
C ASP A 708 32.73 15.26 15.95
N ASP A 709 33.86 15.03 16.61
CA ASP A 709 34.42 15.95 17.61
C ASP A 709 34.65 17.38 17.08
N THR A 710 34.77 17.57 15.77
CA THR A 710 35.02 18.89 15.15
C THR A 710 33.74 19.62 14.76
N THR A 711 32.66 18.90 14.43
CA THR A 711 31.42 19.48 13.92
C THR A 711 30.28 19.46 14.93
N VAL A 712 30.32 18.59 15.94
CA VAL A 712 29.21 18.32 16.87
C VAL A 712 28.67 19.58 17.54
N GLN A 713 29.54 20.49 17.99
CA GLN A 713 29.13 21.73 18.66
C GLN A 713 28.38 22.67 17.69
N HIS A 714 28.89 22.82 16.47
CA HIS A 714 28.27 23.66 15.45
C HIS A 714 26.94 23.08 14.97
N ILE A 715 26.87 21.75 14.76
CA ILE A 715 25.64 21.06 14.38
C ILE A 715 24.59 21.21 15.49
N ALA A 716 24.96 20.91 16.74
CA ALA A 716 24.04 20.97 17.87
C ALA A 716 23.57 22.40 18.20
N ALA A 717 24.35 23.43 17.87
CA ALA A 717 23.93 24.83 17.99
C ALA A 717 22.93 25.27 16.90
N THR A 718 22.60 24.41 15.91
CA THR A 718 21.71 24.78 14.81
C THR A 718 20.27 25.01 15.30
N PRO A 719 19.67 26.19 15.05
CA PRO A 719 18.32 26.49 15.50
C PRO A 719 17.27 25.49 15.02
N GLY A 720 16.46 24.99 15.95
CA GLY A 720 15.35 24.08 15.64
C GLY A 720 15.74 22.61 15.47
N LEU A 721 17.03 22.25 15.51
CA LEU A 721 17.48 20.86 15.35
C LEU A 721 16.92 19.95 16.45
N HIS A 722 17.15 20.26 17.73
CA HIS A 722 16.61 19.44 18.83
C HIS A 722 15.08 19.36 18.81
N GLY A 723 14.40 20.45 18.42
CA GLY A 723 12.94 20.49 18.32
C GLY A 723 12.38 19.60 17.22
N VAL A 724 13.01 19.58 16.03
CA VAL A 724 12.58 18.68 14.95
C VAL A 724 12.87 17.23 15.29
N LEU A 725 14.03 16.93 15.91
CA LEU A 725 14.37 15.56 16.32
C LEU A 725 13.45 15.03 17.42
N ALA A 726 13.05 15.87 18.38
CA ALA A 726 12.05 15.50 19.38
C ALA A 726 10.70 15.15 18.77
N THR A 727 10.28 15.89 17.73
CA THR A 727 9.07 15.57 16.95
C THR A 727 9.22 14.25 16.20
N MET A 728 10.34 14.06 15.47
CA MET A 728 10.60 12.85 14.68
C MET A 728 10.69 11.58 15.52
N LYS A 729 11.16 11.67 16.78
CA LYS A 729 11.20 10.55 17.72
C LYS A 729 9.82 9.95 18.00
N ASN A 730 8.76 10.73 17.82
CA ASN A 730 7.37 10.29 17.98
C ASN A 730 6.67 10.01 16.64
N SER A 731 7.43 9.92 15.53
CA SER A 731 6.88 9.62 14.21
C SER A 731 6.22 8.23 14.17
N PRO A 732 5.08 8.07 13.45
CA PRO A 732 4.50 6.74 13.19
C PRO A 732 5.36 5.91 12.22
N VAL A 733 6.34 6.53 11.55
CA VAL A 733 7.27 5.84 10.64
C VAL A 733 8.51 5.42 11.42
N GLU A 734 8.67 4.11 11.61
CA GLU A 734 9.76 3.53 12.41
C GLU A 734 11.16 3.98 11.98
N ALA A 735 11.38 4.07 10.68
CA ALA A 735 12.68 4.44 10.12
C ALA A 735 13.09 5.89 10.49
N VAL A 736 12.11 6.81 10.45
CA VAL A 736 12.26 8.21 10.88
C VAL A 736 12.53 8.29 12.38
N ARG A 737 11.79 7.53 13.19
CA ARG A 737 12.00 7.44 14.64
C ARG A 737 13.42 6.98 14.96
N GLN A 738 13.86 5.85 14.40
CA GLN A 738 15.21 5.32 14.63
C GLN A 738 16.32 6.29 14.21
N ALA A 739 16.17 6.96 13.08
CA ALA A 739 17.16 7.94 12.61
C ALA A 739 17.27 9.13 13.59
N SER A 740 16.13 9.64 14.07
CA SER A 740 16.11 10.73 15.06
C SER A 740 16.73 10.34 16.40
N GLU A 741 16.45 9.12 16.90
CA GLU A 741 17.01 8.61 18.15
C GLU A 741 18.53 8.48 18.09
N ARG A 742 19.06 7.94 16.98
CA ARG A 742 20.51 7.81 16.77
C ARG A 742 21.22 9.16 16.75
N LEU A 743 20.63 10.15 16.07
CA LEU A 743 21.21 11.48 16.01
C LEU A 743 21.17 12.17 17.38
N LEU A 744 20.07 12.05 18.12
CA LEU A 744 19.96 12.57 19.50
C LEU A 744 20.99 11.95 20.45
N LEU A 745 21.39 10.68 20.26
CA LEU A 745 22.43 10.04 21.07
C LEU A 745 23.83 10.63 20.84
N LYS A 746 24.11 11.17 19.66
CA LYS A 746 25.41 11.78 19.33
C LYS A 746 25.47 13.29 19.64
N LEU A 747 24.33 13.95 19.82
CA LEU A 747 24.27 15.38 20.09
C LEU A 747 24.27 15.67 21.59
N PRO A 748 24.97 16.72 22.07
CA PRO A 748 24.85 17.18 23.44
C PRO A 748 23.39 17.57 23.76
N SER A 749 22.96 17.29 25.00
CA SER A 749 21.63 17.67 25.48
C SER A 749 21.49 19.19 25.52
N GLN A 750 20.27 19.69 25.33
CA GLN A 750 20.00 21.14 25.29
C GLN A 750 20.47 21.86 26.57
N ASP A 751 20.45 21.16 27.71
CA ASP A 751 20.89 21.66 29.02
C ASP A 751 22.43 21.68 29.19
N SER A 752 23.17 20.93 28.38
CA SER A 752 24.64 20.85 28.46
C SER A 752 25.37 22.03 27.78
N PHE A 753 24.63 22.97 27.17
CA PHE A 753 25.20 24.17 26.54
C PHE A 753 25.61 25.28 27.51
N VAL A 754 25.40 25.08 28.82
CA VAL A 754 25.83 26.00 29.88
C VAL A 754 26.73 25.25 30.87
N GLN A 755 27.87 24.70 30.42
CA GLN A 755 29.11 24.61 31.22
C GLN A 755 30.26 23.88 30.51
N MET A 756 31.37 24.61 30.36
CA MET A 756 32.78 24.19 30.43
C MET A 756 33.49 23.57 29.21
N MET A 757 34.67 24.16 28.94
CA MET A 757 35.91 23.57 28.40
C MET A 757 37.03 23.85 29.41
N PRO A 758 38.22 23.21 29.38
CA PRO A 758 38.68 22.00 28.68
C PRO A 758 39.26 20.94 29.67
N ASP A 759 39.91 19.91 29.10
CA ASP A 759 40.60 18.75 29.70
C ASP A 759 39.74 17.54 30.08
N MET A 760 39.78 16.50 29.23
CA MET A 760 39.65 15.13 29.69
C MET A 760 40.66 14.19 29.00
N PRO A 761 41.23 13.24 29.77
CA PRO A 761 42.20 12.27 29.27
C PRO A 761 41.51 11.18 28.43
N LYS A 762 42.29 10.55 27.55
CA LYS A 762 41.86 9.44 26.68
C LYS A 762 41.08 8.38 27.48
N PRO A 763 39.87 7.96 27.03
CA PRO A 763 39.10 6.98 27.78
C PRO A 763 39.71 5.59 27.64
N THR A 764 40.08 5.02 28.79
CA THR A 764 40.22 3.56 28.96
C THR A 764 38.87 2.89 28.68
N ALA A 765 38.89 1.73 28.01
CA ALA A 765 37.70 0.99 27.59
C ALA A 765 36.64 0.90 28.71
N PRO A 766 35.36 1.27 28.45
CA PRO A 766 34.34 1.28 29.47
C PRO A 766 33.99 -0.15 29.90
N LYS A 767 33.94 -0.39 31.22
CA LYS A 767 33.31 -1.59 31.79
C LYS A 767 31.85 -1.64 31.32
N ARG A 768 31.41 -2.77 30.75
CA ARG A 768 30.05 -2.96 30.19
C ARG A 768 28.98 -2.50 31.19
N ARG A 769 28.24 -1.44 30.87
CA ARG A 769 27.02 -1.07 31.58
C ARG A 769 25.99 -2.20 31.43
N LYS A 770 25.24 -2.48 32.48
CA LYS A 770 24.12 -3.42 32.44
C LYS A 770 23.05 -2.87 31.49
N CYS A 771 22.57 -3.68 30.55
CA CYS A 771 21.61 -3.26 29.53
C CYS A 771 20.25 -3.91 29.82
N ASP A 772 19.27 -3.11 30.23
CA ASP A 772 17.94 -3.60 30.62
C ASP A 772 17.24 -4.35 29.47
N TYR A 773 17.38 -3.86 28.23
CA TYR A 773 16.85 -4.55 27.06
C TYR A 773 17.45 -5.95 26.87
N LYS A 774 18.76 -6.10 27.13
CA LYS A 774 19.43 -7.40 27.06
C LYS A 774 18.91 -8.33 28.15
N GLU A 775 18.65 -7.85 29.36
CA GLU A 775 18.10 -8.67 30.44
C GLU A 775 16.70 -9.20 30.13
N ILE A 776 15.82 -8.36 29.56
CA ILE A 776 14.48 -8.79 29.14
C ILE A 776 14.58 -9.83 28.01
N CYS A 777 15.48 -9.61 27.04
CA CYS A 777 15.75 -10.61 26.01
C CYS A 777 16.30 -11.92 26.58
N ASN A 778 17.15 -11.87 27.62
CA ASN A 778 17.67 -13.06 28.30
C ASN A 778 16.55 -13.83 29.00
N ALA A 779 15.59 -13.12 29.61
CA ALA A 779 14.42 -13.74 30.22
C ALA A 779 13.55 -14.47 29.18
N TYR A 780 13.29 -13.84 28.03
CA TYR A 780 12.59 -14.48 26.92
C TYR A 780 13.35 -15.70 26.39
N MET A 781 14.67 -15.61 26.19
CA MET A 781 15.49 -16.72 25.72
C MET A 781 15.35 -17.98 26.57
N LYS A 782 15.24 -17.83 27.91
CA LYS A 782 15.02 -18.97 28.81
C LYS A 782 13.71 -19.70 28.54
N THR A 783 12.68 -19.00 28.07
CA THR A 783 11.37 -19.60 27.75
C THR A 783 11.41 -20.50 26.51
N LEU A 784 12.41 -20.34 25.64
CA LEU A 784 12.58 -21.17 24.45
C LEU A 784 13.13 -22.58 24.78
N ASN A 785 13.57 -22.82 26.01
CA ASN A 785 14.08 -24.12 26.49
C ASN A 785 15.14 -24.74 25.57
N LEU A 786 16.09 -23.92 25.09
CA LEU A 786 17.16 -24.35 24.19
C LEU A 786 18.34 -24.89 24.99
N ASN A 787 19.05 -25.87 24.43
CA ASN A 787 20.27 -26.41 25.05
C ASN A 787 21.43 -25.42 24.92
N ASP A 788 22.05 -25.05 26.03
CA ASP A 788 23.22 -24.15 26.10
C ASP A 788 24.39 -24.62 25.21
N ALA A 789 24.50 -25.93 24.92
CA ALA A 789 25.53 -26.48 24.03
C ALA A 789 25.48 -25.92 22.59
N PHE A 790 24.36 -25.33 22.16
CA PHE A 790 24.27 -24.66 20.86
C PHE A 790 24.95 -23.29 20.82
N PHE A 791 25.24 -22.70 21.97
CA PHE A 791 25.63 -21.30 22.07
C PHE A 791 27.11 -21.13 22.42
N ASP A 792 27.64 -19.97 22.03
CA ASP A 792 28.94 -19.47 22.43
C ASP A 792 28.74 -18.06 23.02
N HIS A 793 28.36 -18.02 24.30
CA HIS A 793 27.90 -16.80 24.97
C HIS A 793 28.98 -15.71 25.09
N GLU A 794 30.24 -16.03 24.81
CA GLU A 794 31.32 -15.03 24.72
C GLU A 794 31.00 -13.96 23.67
N PHE A 795 30.33 -14.37 22.58
CA PHE A 795 30.04 -13.50 21.44
C PHE A 795 28.61 -12.93 21.42
N ASP A 796 27.84 -13.09 22.50
CA ASP A 796 26.50 -12.51 22.62
C ASP A 796 26.55 -10.98 22.57
N ARG A 797 25.64 -10.38 21.80
CA ARG A 797 25.67 -8.94 21.52
C ARG A 797 24.28 -8.33 21.45
N CYS A 798 24.07 -7.27 22.22
CA CYS A 798 22.85 -6.45 22.15
C CYS A 798 23.04 -5.33 21.12
N TYR A 799 22.06 -5.15 20.24
CA TYR A 799 22.02 -4.11 19.21
C TYR A 799 20.87 -3.12 19.44
N CYS A 800 20.39 -2.95 20.68
CA CYS A 800 19.51 -1.82 21.00
C CYS A 800 20.21 -0.49 20.69
N SER A 801 19.42 0.58 20.50
CA SER A 801 19.91 1.91 20.11
C SER A 801 21.08 2.39 20.96
N VAL A 802 21.02 2.16 22.28
CA VAL A 802 22.09 2.49 23.23
C VAL A 802 23.33 1.64 22.98
N CYS A 803 23.19 0.31 22.98
CA CYS A 803 24.33 -0.61 22.95
C CYS A 803 25.15 -0.55 21.66
N HIS A 804 24.51 -0.41 20.50
CA HIS A 804 25.27 -0.32 19.24
C HIS A 804 25.88 1.08 19.04
N THR A 805 25.23 2.14 19.55
CA THR A 805 25.79 3.50 19.54
C THR A 805 26.99 3.63 20.47
N ASP A 806 26.93 3.09 21.69
CA ASP A 806 28.04 3.09 22.65
C ASP A 806 29.30 2.40 22.10
N ARG A 807 29.13 1.44 21.19
CA ARG A 807 30.23 0.76 20.51
C ARG A 807 30.74 1.49 19.27
N GLY A 808 30.01 2.48 18.78
CA GLY A 808 30.28 3.13 17.50
C GLY A 808 30.04 2.20 16.31
N ASP A 809 29.06 1.30 16.39
CA ASP A 809 28.75 0.39 15.28
C ASP A 809 28.13 1.17 14.10
N ASP A 810 28.65 0.96 12.90
CA ASP A 810 28.01 1.39 11.65
C ASP A 810 26.74 0.58 11.40
N LEU A 811 25.77 1.17 10.70
CA LEU A 811 24.50 0.50 10.42
C LEU A 811 24.62 -0.57 9.35
N TYR A 812 25.64 -0.45 8.49
CA TYR A 812 25.90 -1.35 7.41
C TYR A 812 27.38 -1.64 7.34
N TYR A 813 27.71 -2.92 7.18
CA TYR A 813 29.08 -3.39 7.01
C TYR A 813 29.21 -4.18 5.72
N THR A 814 30.41 -4.23 5.18
CA THR A 814 30.78 -5.05 4.03
C THR A 814 31.57 -6.28 4.50
N ARG A 815 31.16 -7.49 4.09
CA ARG A 815 31.84 -8.76 4.41
C ARG A 815 31.73 -9.76 3.26
N GLY A 816 32.57 -10.80 3.29
CA GLY A 816 32.62 -11.84 2.27
C GLY A 816 33.59 -11.52 1.14
N ASP A 817 33.87 -12.54 0.32
CA ASP A 817 34.67 -12.45 -0.90
C ASP A 817 33.93 -13.11 -2.07
N PRO A 818 33.39 -12.35 -3.04
CA PRO A 818 33.50 -10.90 -3.17
C PRO A 818 32.78 -10.13 -2.06
N PRO A 819 33.18 -8.87 -1.75
CA PRO A 819 32.58 -8.08 -0.69
C PRO A 819 31.09 -7.75 -0.95
N LYS A 820 30.23 -8.02 0.04
CA LYS A 820 28.79 -7.68 -0.01
C LYS A 820 28.34 -6.96 1.27
N ASP A 821 27.47 -5.98 1.10
CA ASP A 821 26.94 -5.17 2.19
C ASP A 821 25.81 -5.90 2.94
N TYR A 822 25.73 -5.74 4.26
CA TYR A 822 24.61 -6.19 5.09
C TYR A 822 24.32 -5.19 6.21
N GLY A 823 23.05 -5.10 6.64
CA GLY A 823 22.66 -4.24 7.76
C GLY A 823 22.87 -4.93 9.10
N ILE A 824 23.35 -4.23 10.13
CA ILE A 824 23.40 -4.80 11.49
C ILE A 824 21.98 -5.02 12.02
N PRO A 825 21.75 -5.96 12.96
CA PRO A 825 20.42 -6.23 13.49
C PRO A 825 19.99 -5.19 14.54
N ALA A 826 19.93 -3.91 14.14
CA ALA A 826 19.58 -2.81 15.03
C ALA A 826 18.20 -3.02 15.66
N GLY A 827 18.13 -2.89 16.98
CA GLY A 827 16.96 -3.19 17.80
C GLY A 827 16.83 -4.66 18.23
N TRP A 828 17.79 -5.54 17.94
CA TRP A 828 17.75 -6.96 18.30
C TRP A 828 18.85 -7.33 19.31
N CYS A 829 18.68 -8.45 20.01
CA CYS A 829 19.74 -9.13 20.74
C CYS A 829 20.18 -10.39 19.99
N ARG A 830 21.50 -10.52 19.74
CA ARG A 830 22.11 -11.72 19.16
C ARG A 830 22.68 -12.61 20.25
N TYR A 831 22.25 -13.86 20.24
CA TYR A 831 22.84 -14.96 20.98
C TYR A 831 23.69 -15.77 20.00
N ALA A 832 25.01 -15.76 20.21
CA ALA A 832 25.94 -16.36 19.26
C ALA A 832 25.87 -17.89 19.31
N LEU A 833 25.84 -18.51 18.13
CA LEU A 833 25.80 -19.96 18.01
C LEU A 833 27.22 -20.51 17.85
N SER A 834 27.46 -21.66 18.46
CA SER A 834 28.70 -22.41 18.32
C SER A 834 28.90 -22.84 16.87
N LEU A 835 29.96 -22.34 16.23
CA LEU A 835 30.25 -22.66 14.83
C LEU A 835 30.75 -24.11 14.67
N PRO A 836 30.19 -24.89 13.72
CA PRO A 836 30.70 -26.21 13.39
C PRO A 836 32.17 -26.17 12.95
N ALA A 837 32.94 -27.22 13.28
CA ALA A 837 34.37 -27.30 12.93
C ALA A 837 34.64 -27.10 11.42
N LYS A 838 33.77 -27.66 10.57
CA LYS A 838 33.83 -27.48 9.11
C LYS A 838 33.68 -26.00 8.71
N ALA A 839 32.76 -25.27 9.34
CA ALA A 839 32.53 -23.85 9.07
C ALA A 839 33.74 -22.99 9.49
N LYS A 840 34.37 -23.32 10.63
CA LYS A 840 35.61 -22.67 11.07
C LYS A 840 36.76 -22.91 10.08
N ALA A 841 36.93 -24.15 9.62
CA ALA A 841 37.96 -24.51 8.64
C ALA A 841 37.79 -23.82 7.28
N MET A 842 36.55 -23.55 6.87
CA MET A 842 36.21 -22.81 5.65
C MET A 842 36.27 -21.29 5.80
N ASN A 843 36.61 -20.79 6.99
CA ASN A 843 36.65 -19.36 7.31
C ASN A 843 35.36 -18.60 6.91
N VAL A 844 34.20 -19.22 7.12
CA VAL A 844 32.91 -18.69 6.62
C VAL A 844 32.56 -17.31 7.19
N LEU A 845 33.12 -16.93 8.34
CA LEU A 845 32.86 -15.61 8.91
C LEU A 845 33.53 -14.47 8.12
N GLU A 846 34.64 -14.74 7.43
CA GLU A 846 35.32 -13.73 6.62
C GLU A 846 34.98 -13.89 5.13
N ALA A 847 34.92 -15.14 4.64
CA ALA A 847 34.78 -15.42 3.22
C ALA A 847 33.34 -15.37 2.69
N TRP A 848 32.32 -15.59 3.54
CA TRP A 848 30.92 -15.70 3.10
C TRP A 848 30.10 -14.45 3.39
N HIS A 849 29.01 -14.26 2.64
CA HIS A 849 28.11 -13.12 2.80
C HIS A 849 27.24 -13.27 4.04
N ARG A 850 26.77 -12.14 4.59
CA ARG A 850 25.89 -12.11 5.77
C ARG A 850 24.44 -11.95 5.35
N ALA A 851 23.57 -12.72 5.98
CA ALA A 851 22.14 -12.61 5.77
C ALA A 851 21.34 -12.98 7.03
N TYR A 852 20.03 -12.77 6.95
CA TYR A 852 19.05 -13.01 8.00
C TYR A 852 17.90 -13.87 7.48
N HIS A 853 17.36 -14.70 8.35
CA HIS A 853 16.20 -15.54 8.08
C HIS A 853 15.20 -15.44 9.25
N GLY A 854 14.07 -14.78 9.05
CA GLY A 854 12.99 -14.71 10.04
C GLY A 854 12.33 -16.07 10.24
N THR A 855 11.92 -16.39 11.47
CA THR A 855 11.23 -17.65 11.75
C THR A 855 10.21 -17.53 12.90
N ARG A 856 9.57 -18.65 13.25
CA ARG A 856 8.66 -18.76 14.41
C ARG A 856 9.42 -19.28 15.62
N SER A 857 9.11 -18.78 16.81
CA SER A 857 9.75 -19.23 18.07
C SER A 857 9.67 -20.75 18.28
N THR A 858 8.58 -21.38 17.85
CA THR A 858 8.38 -22.84 17.92
C THR A 858 9.27 -23.64 16.97
N ALA A 859 9.84 -23.03 15.92
CA ALA A 859 10.71 -23.70 14.96
C ALA A 859 12.20 -23.68 15.37
N VAL A 860 12.59 -22.77 16.28
CA VAL A 860 13.99 -22.51 16.66
C VAL A 860 14.70 -23.77 17.14
N ALA A 861 14.11 -24.50 18.09
CA ALA A 861 14.73 -25.71 18.65
C ALA A 861 15.00 -26.79 17.58
N LYS A 862 14.05 -26.98 16.65
CA LYS A 862 14.16 -27.96 15.56
C LYS A 862 15.27 -27.57 14.58
N ILE A 863 15.35 -26.29 14.21
CA ILE A 863 16.39 -25.78 13.31
C ILE A 863 17.77 -25.93 13.94
N LEU A 864 17.92 -25.62 15.23
CA LEU A 864 19.20 -25.80 15.95
C LEU A 864 19.62 -27.27 16.08
N GLN A 865 18.68 -28.19 16.30
CA GLN A 865 18.96 -29.62 16.36
C GLN A 865 19.45 -30.18 15.02
N VAL A 866 18.93 -29.67 13.90
CA VAL A 866 19.37 -30.05 12.55
C VAL A 866 20.70 -29.37 12.20
N GLY A 867 20.88 -28.11 12.62
CA GLY A 867 22.09 -27.32 12.34
C GLY A 867 22.09 -26.60 10.99
N GLU A 868 21.03 -26.72 10.19
CA GLU A 868 20.82 -26.02 8.92
C GLU A 868 19.36 -25.56 8.74
N LEU A 869 19.12 -24.62 7.83
CA LEU A 869 17.77 -24.20 7.45
C LEU A 869 17.11 -25.27 6.59
N LEU A 870 15.87 -25.64 6.95
CA LEU A 870 15.08 -26.64 6.23
C LEU A 870 14.26 -26.01 5.10
N MET A 871 14.11 -26.73 3.99
CA MET A 871 13.28 -26.31 2.85
C MET A 871 11.83 -26.82 2.97
N PRO A 872 10.84 -26.13 2.38
CA PRO A 872 9.49 -26.65 2.26
C PRO A 872 9.47 -28.03 1.56
N GLY A 873 8.91 -29.03 2.24
CA GLY A 873 8.92 -30.44 1.83
C GLY A 873 9.91 -31.31 2.60
N ASP A 874 10.86 -30.73 3.34
CA ASP A 874 11.78 -31.47 4.22
C ASP A 874 11.03 -32.10 5.39
N THR A 875 11.57 -33.20 5.93
CA THR A 875 11.03 -33.83 7.13
C THR A 875 11.95 -33.49 8.30
N ALA A 876 11.45 -32.73 9.27
CA ALA A 876 12.20 -32.39 10.47
C ALA A 876 12.43 -33.64 11.35
N LEU A 877 13.42 -33.55 12.25
CA LEU A 877 13.63 -34.54 13.30
C LEU A 877 12.32 -34.71 14.10
N GLY A 878 11.76 -35.92 14.08
CA GLY A 878 10.42 -36.23 14.62
C GLY A 878 9.34 -36.55 13.59
N GLY A 879 9.65 -36.54 12.28
CA GLY A 879 8.75 -37.05 11.23
C GLY A 879 7.76 -36.03 10.65
N GLU A 880 7.81 -34.78 11.11
CA GLU A 880 6.93 -33.71 10.63
C GLU A 880 7.45 -33.11 9.32
N LYS A 881 6.60 -33.06 8.28
CA LYS A 881 6.93 -32.40 7.02
C LYS A 881 6.78 -30.88 7.14
N ILE A 882 7.82 -30.15 6.75
CA ILE A 882 7.83 -28.69 6.70
C ILE A 882 6.91 -28.21 5.57
N SER A 883 5.81 -27.57 5.95
CA SER A 883 4.86 -26.95 5.03
C SER A 883 5.31 -25.56 4.59
N VAL A 884 4.82 -25.12 3.44
CA VAL A 884 4.94 -23.72 2.99
C VAL A 884 4.29 -22.79 4.02
N CYS A 885 5.02 -21.79 4.52
CA CYS A 885 4.43 -20.77 5.40
C CYS A 885 3.44 -19.90 4.61
N LYS A 886 2.21 -19.74 5.13
CA LYS A 886 1.21 -18.83 4.57
C LYS A 886 1.63 -17.37 4.79
N GLY A 887 1.52 -16.53 3.76
CA GLY A 887 1.74 -15.09 3.83
C GLY A 887 2.91 -14.52 3.01
N HIS A 888 3.69 -15.37 2.32
CA HIS A 888 4.84 -14.94 1.50
C HIS A 888 4.55 -14.81 0.01
N PHE A 889 3.37 -15.26 -0.43
CA PHE A 889 2.82 -15.12 -1.78
C PHE A 889 1.32 -15.50 -1.73
N THR A 890 0.48 -14.83 -2.51
CA THR A 890 -0.88 -15.30 -2.84
C THR A 890 -0.84 -15.99 -4.21
N GLU A 891 -1.82 -16.81 -4.57
CA GLU A 891 -1.83 -17.45 -5.91
C GLU A 891 -1.83 -16.40 -7.04
N GLU A 892 -2.27 -15.16 -6.79
CA GLU A 892 -2.17 -14.04 -7.75
C GLU A 892 -0.79 -13.33 -7.77
N ARG A 893 0.08 -13.56 -6.78
CA ARG A 893 1.39 -12.89 -6.61
C ARG A 893 2.59 -13.84 -6.75
N LYS A 894 2.34 -15.12 -6.98
CA LYS A 894 3.37 -16.13 -7.19
C LYS A 894 3.91 -15.99 -8.64
N PRO A 895 5.20 -15.66 -8.84
CA PRO A 895 5.76 -15.55 -10.18
C PRO A 895 5.59 -16.86 -10.96
N GLU A 896 5.37 -16.76 -12.27
CA GLU A 896 5.26 -17.93 -13.15
C GLU A 896 6.58 -18.73 -13.10
N GLY A 897 6.52 -20.01 -12.70
CA GLY A 897 7.72 -20.83 -12.47
C GLY A 897 8.39 -20.67 -11.09
N PHE A 898 7.81 -19.93 -10.15
CA PHE A 898 8.38 -19.73 -8.81
C PHE A 898 8.45 -21.04 -8.00
N ASN A 899 9.68 -21.56 -7.88
CA ASN A 899 9.97 -22.74 -7.07
C ASN A 899 9.97 -22.35 -5.59
N ILE A 900 8.99 -22.88 -4.85
CA ILE A 900 8.82 -22.69 -3.40
C ILE A 900 9.78 -23.55 -2.55
N LYS A 901 10.56 -24.43 -3.18
CA LYS A 901 11.55 -25.29 -2.51
C LYS A 901 12.93 -24.60 -2.46
N LYS A 902 12.98 -23.42 -1.84
CA LYS A 902 14.21 -22.64 -1.64
C LYS A 902 14.32 -22.18 -0.20
N ILE A 903 15.54 -21.83 0.21
CA ILE A 903 15.80 -21.09 1.43
C ILE A 903 15.82 -19.60 1.06
N PHE A 904 14.98 -18.80 1.71
CA PHE A 904 14.91 -17.35 1.52
C PHE A 904 15.60 -16.63 2.68
N VAL A 905 16.47 -15.68 2.37
CA VAL A 905 17.28 -14.92 3.32
C VAL A 905 17.38 -13.47 2.86
N SER A 906 17.92 -12.57 3.68
CA SER A 906 18.05 -11.16 3.31
C SER A 906 19.29 -10.51 3.93
N PRO A 907 19.95 -9.57 3.24
CA PRO A 907 20.99 -8.74 3.85
C PRO A 907 20.41 -7.72 4.84
N SER A 908 19.09 -7.52 4.85
CA SER A 908 18.39 -6.61 5.74
C SER A 908 17.58 -7.34 6.80
N ILE A 909 17.91 -7.11 8.06
CA ILE A 909 17.09 -7.54 9.18
C ILE A 909 15.75 -6.79 9.26
N ARG A 910 15.64 -5.59 8.66
CA ARG A 910 14.37 -4.83 8.60
C ARG A 910 13.36 -5.60 7.75
N TYR A 911 13.85 -6.25 6.70
CA TYR A 911 13.06 -7.12 5.85
C TYR A 911 12.82 -8.50 6.47
N ALA A 912 13.89 -9.24 6.81
CA ALA A 912 13.77 -10.58 7.40
C ALA A 912 13.07 -10.60 8.77
N GLY A 913 13.05 -9.46 9.47
CA GLY A 913 12.35 -9.27 10.74
C GLY A 913 10.87 -8.88 10.62
N HIS A 914 10.33 -8.72 9.40
CA HIS A 914 8.93 -8.39 9.18
C HIS A 914 8.00 -9.52 9.66
N ASN A 915 6.77 -9.18 10.10
CA ASN A 915 5.80 -10.12 10.68
C ASN A 915 5.48 -11.32 9.77
N ALA A 916 5.66 -11.17 8.45
CA ALA A 916 5.52 -12.25 7.51
C ALA A 916 6.56 -13.37 7.78
N TYR A 917 7.83 -13.02 7.98
CA TYR A 917 8.95 -13.97 8.15
C TYR A 917 9.23 -14.27 9.63
N ALA A 918 9.40 -13.21 10.44
CA ALA A 918 9.62 -13.33 11.88
C ALA A 918 8.28 -13.18 12.61
N MET A 919 7.55 -14.29 12.75
CA MET A 919 6.17 -14.24 13.23
C MET A 919 6.08 -13.73 14.69
N PRO A 920 5.18 -12.76 14.96
CA PRO A 920 4.93 -12.25 16.30
C PRO A 920 4.49 -13.32 17.30
N HIS A 921 5.04 -13.29 18.50
CA HIS A 921 4.65 -14.14 19.63
C HIS A 921 4.47 -13.30 20.88
N LYS A 922 3.34 -13.45 21.59
CA LYS A 922 3.09 -12.70 22.83
C LYS A 922 3.92 -13.29 23.97
N TYR A 923 4.64 -12.42 24.68
CA TYR A 923 5.45 -12.76 25.85
C TYR A 923 5.13 -11.80 26.99
N LYS A 924 4.75 -12.35 28.15
CA LYS A 924 4.63 -11.56 29.38
C LYS A 924 5.87 -11.79 30.22
N ASP A 925 6.61 -10.72 30.49
CA ASP A 925 7.82 -10.81 31.28
C ASP A 925 7.49 -10.99 32.76
N ALA A 926 8.05 -12.04 33.39
CA ALA A 926 7.74 -12.36 34.78
C ALA A 926 8.33 -11.37 35.80
N THR A 927 9.33 -10.58 35.40
CA THR A 927 10.01 -9.63 36.31
C THR A 927 9.33 -8.26 36.29
N THR A 928 8.95 -7.81 35.10
CA THR A 928 8.37 -6.47 34.87
C THR A 928 6.84 -6.49 34.74
N GLU A 929 6.24 -7.67 34.61
CA GLU A 929 4.81 -7.91 34.33
C GLU A 929 4.27 -7.27 33.04
N LYS A 930 5.16 -6.70 32.23
CA LYS A 930 4.81 -6.06 30.96
C LYS A 930 4.59 -7.09 29.86
N ASN A 931 3.69 -6.74 28.94
CA ASN A 931 3.43 -7.53 27.74
C ASN A 931 4.34 -7.07 26.60
N TYR A 932 4.92 -8.03 25.90
CA TYR A 932 5.81 -7.82 24.77
C TYR A 932 5.36 -8.65 23.58
N VAL A 933 5.60 -8.10 22.39
CA VAL A 933 5.60 -8.85 21.13
C VAL A 933 7.02 -9.29 20.82
N ALA A 934 7.26 -10.59 20.92
CA ALA A 934 8.52 -11.23 20.61
C ALA A 934 8.61 -11.66 19.14
N ARG A 935 9.78 -11.49 18.54
CA ARG A 935 10.14 -12.00 17.21
C ARG A 935 11.52 -12.64 17.25
N VAL A 936 11.71 -13.67 16.44
CA VAL A 936 12.99 -14.39 16.32
C VAL A 936 13.44 -14.51 14.87
N ALA A 937 14.75 -14.46 14.65
CA ALA A 937 15.37 -14.65 13.35
C ALA A 937 16.74 -15.31 13.51
N PHE A 938 17.23 -16.00 12.49
CA PHE A 938 18.62 -16.47 12.44
C PHE A 938 19.50 -15.47 11.68
N GLN A 939 20.69 -15.21 12.22
CA GLN A 939 21.78 -14.58 11.50
C GLN A 939 22.68 -15.68 10.91
N ILE A 940 22.95 -15.59 9.61
CA ILE A 940 23.59 -16.65 8.84
C ILE A 940 24.73 -16.14 7.97
N CYS A 941 25.65 -17.05 7.65
CA CYS A 941 26.57 -16.92 6.52
C CYS A 941 25.95 -17.62 5.32
N ILE A 942 26.00 -17.04 4.13
CA ILE A 942 25.60 -17.69 2.88
C ILE A 942 26.76 -17.63 1.88
N ARG A 943 27.04 -18.76 1.22
CA ARG A 943 28.18 -18.86 0.31
C ARG A 943 27.96 -17.92 -0.89
N PRO A 944 28.98 -17.15 -1.31
CA PRO A 944 28.93 -16.41 -2.56
C PRO A 944 28.56 -17.33 -3.74
N ASP A 945 27.87 -16.79 -4.73
CA ASP A 945 27.41 -17.48 -5.95
C ASP A 945 26.40 -18.63 -5.75
N SER A 946 26.05 -18.97 -4.50
CA SER A 946 25.08 -20.02 -4.20
C SER A 946 23.63 -19.53 -4.16
N TYR A 947 23.39 -18.24 -4.35
CA TYR A 947 22.07 -17.62 -4.24
C TYR A 947 21.80 -16.63 -5.36
N VAL A 948 20.51 -16.41 -5.61
CA VAL A 948 20.02 -15.35 -6.50
C VAL A 948 19.49 -14.19 -5.67
N VAL A 949 19.66 -12.97 -6.20
CA VAL A 949 19.15 -11.73 -5.64
C VAL A 949 17.83 -11.40 -6.33
N GLY A 950 16.80 -11.03 -5.57
CA GLY A 950 15.47 -10.77 -6.09
C GLY A 950 14.64 -9.80 -5.25
N ASP A 951 13.44 -9.56 -5.77
CA ASP A 951 12.52 -8.56 -5.25
C ASP A 951 11.88 -8.98 -3.92
N GLN A 952 11.48 -8.00 -3.13
CA GLN A 952 10.70 -8.20 -1.92
C GLN A 952 9.34 -8.83 -2.24
N THR A 953 8.84 -9.67 -1.34
CA THR A 953 7.60 -10.45 -1.48
C THR A 953 6.53 -10.06 -0.44
N ILE A 954 6.77 -9.01 0.36
CA ILE A 954 5.82 -8.51 1.37
C ILE A 954 4.85 -7.43 0.86
N GLY A 955 4.99 -7.00 -0.39
CA GLY A 955 4.14 -5.98 -1.01
C GLY A 955 4.38 -4.56 -0.50
N ALA A 956 5.60 -4.24 -0.02
CA ALA A 956 5.92 -2.90 0.46
C ALA A 956 5.96 -1.88 -0.70
N LEU A 957 5.24 -0.77 -0.53
CA LEU A 957 5.21 0.36 -1.49
C LEU A 957 6.33 1.39 -1.25
N SER A 958 6.97 1.35 -0.09
CA SER A 958 8.08 2.22 0.29
C SER A 958 9.36 1.42 0.46
N GLN A 959 10.51 2.09 0.30
CA GLN A 959 11.83 1.53 0.59
C GLN A 959 11.86 0.93 2.00
N ILE A 960 12.17 -0.37 2.11
CA ILE A 960 12.15 -1.11 3.38
C ILE A 960 13.44 -0.83 4.17
N ASP A 961 14.56 -0.78 3.46
CA ASP A 961 15.88 -0.54 4.01
C ASP A 961 16.60 0.56 3.22
N PRO A 962 17.09 1.64 3.84
CA PRO A 962 17.73 2.76 3.15
C PRO A 962 18.90 2.39 2.24
N LYS A 963 19.55 1.24 2.47
CA LYS A 963 20.71 0.81 1.69
C LYS A 963 20.38 -0.27 0.66
N PHE A 964 19.39 -1.12 0.91
CA PHE A 964 19.05 -2.22 0.01
C PHE A 964 17.75 -1.93 -0.73
N ASP A 965 17.82 -1.72 -2.05
CA ASP A 965 16.62 -1.58 -2.88
C ASP A 965 15.67 -2.77 -2.65
N ASN A 966 14.37 -2.46 -2.61
CA ASN A 966 13.33 -3.47 -2.49
C ASN A 966 13.40 -4.57 -3.57
N GLN A 967 14.16 -4.37 -4.65
CA GLN A 967 14.40 -5.34 -5.73
C GLN A 967 15.59 -6.27 -5.51
N GLU A 968 16.37 -6.02 -4.47
CA GLU A 968 17.62 -6.74 -4.19
C GLU A 968 17.70 -7.25 -2.75
N ILE A 969 16.62 -7.03 -2.00
CA ILE A 969 16.55 -7.27 -0.56
C ILE A 969 16.17 -8.71 -0.21
N GLU A 970 15.65 -9.50 -1.15
CA GLU A 970 15.36 -10.92 -0.93
C GLU A 970 16.35 -11.80 -1.69
N TRP A 971 17.02 -12.70 -0.99
CA TRP A 971 17.96 -13.65 -1.58
C TRP A 971 17.40 -15.06 -1.45
N ALA A 972 17.61 -15.89 -2.47
CA ALA A 972 17.11 -17.27 -2.47
C ALA A 972 18.19 -18.27 -2.92
N THR A 973 18.28 -19.41 -2.24
CA THR A 973 19.16 -20.52 -2.62
C THR A 973 18.42 -21.86 -2.65
N GLU A 974 18.75 -22.68 -3.64
CA GLU A 974 18.33 -24.09 -3.75
C GLU A 974 19.41 -25.05 -3.26
N GLU A 975 20.60 -24.54 -2.95
CA GLU A 975 21.77 -25.37 -2.68
C GLU A 975 21.87 -25.71 -1.18
N ARG A 976 21.84 -27.00 -0.84
CA ARG A 976 21.99 -27.46 0.55
C ARG A 976 23.41 -27.23 1.07
N GLY A 977 23.53 -26.93 2.36
CA GLY A 977 24.81 -26.65 3.00
C GLY A 977 25.50 -25.36 2.53
N SER A 978 24.81 -24.53 1.74
CA SER A 978 25.27 -23.19 1.34
C SER A 978 25.07 -22.13 2.42
N THR A 979 24.39 -22.48 3.52
CA THR A 979 24.14 -21.59 4.67
C THR A 979 24.76 -22.14 5.95
N VAL A 980 25.23 -21.24 6.81
CA VAL A 980 25.75 -21.57 8.15
C VAL A 980 25.12 -20.64 9.17
N LEU A 981 24.42 -21.21 10.15
CA LEU A 981 23.87 -20.45 11.28
C LEU A 981 25.00 -20.04 12.22
N TYR A 982 25.03 -18.77 12.63
CA TYR A 982 26.02 -18.30 13.62
C TYR A 982 25.45 -17.36 14.69
N GLY A 983 24.18 -16.99 14.59
CA GLY A 983 23.49 -16.25 15.65
C GLY A 983 21.99 -16.48 15.63
N LEU A 984 21.39 -16.54 16.82
CA LEU A 984 19.95 -16.42 17.02
C LEU A 984 19.64 -14.99 17.48
N LEU A 985 18.73 -14.33 16.78
CA LEU A 985 18.30 -12.97 17.06
C LEU A 985 16.93 -12.97 17.74
N VAL A 986 16.80 -12.13 18.77
CA VAL A 986 15.56 -11.88 19.50
C VAL A 986 15.25 -10.40 19.48
N LYS A 987 14.00 -10.03 19.16
CA LYS A 987 13.47 -8.68 19.32
C LYS A 987 12.21 -8.73 20.18
N LEU A 988 12.17 -7.89 21.20
CA LEU A 988 11.00 -7.62 22.02
C LEU A 988 10.54 -6.18 21.82
N GLU A 989 9.23 -5.99 21.61
CA GLU A 989 8.57 -4.69 21.54
C GLU A 989 7.47 -4.65 22.59
N GLU A 990 7.46 -3.64 23.47
CA GLU A 990 6.45 -3.51 24.52
C GLU A 990 5.07 -3.19 23.91
N GLU A 991 4.02 -3.93 24.30
CA GLU A 991 2.64 -3.58 23.97
C GLU A 991 2.23 -2.37 24.82
N VAL A 992 2.19 -1.18 24.22
CA VAL A 992 1.74 0.04 24.91
C VAL A 992 0.25 -0.07 25.16
N SER A 993 -0.17 0.02 26.43
CA SER A 993 -1.59 0.09 26.79
C SER A 993 -2.22 1.34 26.16
N ALA A 994 -3.20 1.13 25.28
CA ALA A 994 -3.97 2.18 24.63
C ALA A 994 -4.81 2.99 25.62
#